data_AF-A0A928HXN2-F1
#
_entry.id   AF-A0A928HXN2-F1
#
_cell.length_a   1.000
_cell.length_b   1.000
_cell.length_c   1.000
_cell.angle_alpha   90.00
_cell.angle_beta   90.00
_cell.angle_gamma   90.00
#
_symmetry.space_group_name_H-M   'P 1'
#
loop_
_entity.id
_entity.type
_entity.pdbx_description
1 polymer ?
#
loop_
_entity_poly.entity_id
_entity_poly.type
_entity_poly.pdbx_seq_one_letter_code
_entity_poly.pdbx_strand_id
1 'polypeptide(L)'
;MEETIAKAVARIERMEACLDCLQNAFARDRSVCGMPWFGKQRRLLCEYYQSGLWLADYEADEKGLLPPGLKRGVLSQDAVYDFLSETESAFAVQIQANHDNKERRRAMIYQAHKGVSTENPENTMHAVTAAILQGYESIEADVAVTKDLQFVLLHDRTINRTAVRADGERLEEPVSMTELTYEQALQYDFGAWFSPKFKGTRIPLLREVLEKAAKSGVTIKIDNKYQSFDQTQREAFFDLLKPFEKTACLTCFDVKELESVSKRFPSMHVHYDGAVNAEVLERLSRLLPKERLTVWLPLKSEATSWVKVAFADKDLAERVKKVASLGVWILSRSEQLREAEALGADFIETNGQLKPLRAPLSPMLADMHTHSESSHDSVERIERMRERQREKGIGLFAVTDHFDTDSFTDYDVFTPIEKACKTARRLTADGDIPEVFAGVEISEGFWHPDVYEKVMGLCDYDVIIGSVHCVKYKELTKAYSKIDFSHMPEQTILEYIDAYFDDMMTMLDTEDFDVLAHLTCPLRYINGIYKRSIGIEHFLPKIDAILKTIINRGIALEVNTSSFDLLGDFMPSADLLKRYYDMGGYLITLGSDAHTAEQAARHFDKAVEVVCEIGFQHIYYYHRRRPFPLEIERRNK
;
A
#
# COMPACT_ATOMS: atom_id res chain seq x y z
N MET A 1 -19.02 27.31 48.49
CA MET A 1 -19.29 28.54 47.73
C MET A 1 -18.00 29.12 47.17
N GLU A 2 -17.00 29.43 47.99
CA GLU A 2 -15.67 29.91 47.51
C GLU A 2 -14.97 28.93 46.58
N GLU A 3 -14.95 27.63 46.90
CA GLU A 3 -14.35 26.60 46.02
C GLU A 3 -15.07 26.47 44.66
N THR A 4 -16.38 26.77 44.64
CA THR A 4 -17.21 26.73 43.43
C THR A 4 -16.94 27.94 42.52
N ILE A 5 -16.75 29.13 43.12
CA ILE A 5 -16.41 30.36 42.39
C ILE A 5 -14.99 30.28 41.82
N ALA A 6 -14.02 29.75 42.58
CA ALA A 6 -12.65 29.55 42.08
C ALA A 6 -12.61 28.63 40.84
N LYS A 7 -13.42 27.57 40.83
CA LYS A 7 -13.56 26.67 39.67
C LYS A 7 -14.21 27.35 38.46
N ALA A 8 -15.17 28.26 38.68
CA ALA A 8 -15.79 29.05 37.62
C ALA A 8 -14.79 30.02 36.99
N VAL A 9 -14.03 30.76 37.81
CA VAL A 9 -12.99 31.71 37.35
C VAL A 9 -11.95 30.99 36.49
N ALA A 10 -11.37 29.89 36.97
CA ALA A 10 -10.35 29.14 36.23
C ALA A 10 -10.89 28.57 34.89
N ARG A 11 -12.16 28.17 34.85
CA ARG A 11 -12.82 27.72 33.62
C ARG A 11 -12.99 28.86 32.62
N ILE A 12 -13.49 30.01 33.07
CA ILE A 12 -13.70 31.20 32.23
C ILE A 12 -12.37 31.67 31.64
N GLU A 13 -11.31 31.80 32.45
CA GLU A 13 -9.98 32.21 31.96
C GLU A 13 -9.43 31.25 30.88
N ARG A 14 -9.64 29.94 31.06
CA ARG A 14 -9.23 28.95 30.07
C ARG A 14 -10.01 29.10 28.76
N MET A 15 -11.31 29.35 28.83
CA MET A 15 -12.14 29.54 27.64
C MET A 15 -11.83 30.86 26.94
N GLU A 16 -11.52 31.93 27.68
CA GLU A 16 -11.07 33.21 27.14
C GLU A 16 -9.78 33.05 26.32
N ALA A 17 -8.80 32.33 26.87
CA ALA A 17 -7.56 32.02 26.15
C ALA A 17 -7.83 31.20 24.87
N CYS A 18 -8.82 30.31 24.90
CA CYS A 18 -9.25 29.53 23.75
C CYS A 18 -9.89 30.42 22.67
N LEU A 19 -10.86 31.27 23.05
CA LEU A 19 -11.54 32.19 22.15
C LEU A 19 -10.55 33.18 21.51
N ASP A 20 -9.65 33.77 22.30
CA ASP A 20 -8.61 34.69 21.80
C ASP A 20 -7.67 34.00 20.80
N CYS A 21 -7.26 32.76 21.10
CA CYS A 21 -6.39 32.00 20.22
C CYS A 21 -7.06 31.76 18.86
N LEU A 22 -8.33 31.34 18.88
CA LEU A 22 -9.12 31.07 17.68
C LEU A 22 -9.37 32.36 16.87
N GLN A 23 -9.82 33.43 17.52
CA GLN A 23 -10.13 34.70 16.84
C GLN A 23 -8.88 35.33 16.21
N ASN A 24 -7.77 35.36 16.93
CA ASN A 24 -6.52 35.92 16.41
C ASN A 24 -5.97 35.13 15.22
N ALA A 25 -6.06 33.81 15.26
CA ALA A 25 -5.59 32.98 14.16
C ALA A 25 -6.51 33.08 12.94
N PHE A 26 -7.82 33.01 13.14
CA PHE A 26 -8.81 33.09 12.08
C PHE A 26 -8.79 34.45 11.36
N ALA A 27 -8.56 35.54 12.11
CA ALA A 27 -8.42 36.88 11.55
C ALA A 27 -7.16 37.04 10.68
N ARG A 28 -6.08 36.29 10.98
CA ARG A 28 -4.83 36.33 10.22
C ARG A 28 -4.87 35.46 8.97
N ASP A 29 -5.45 34.26 9.08
CA ASP A 29 -5.52 33.30 8.01
C ASP A 29 -6.76 32.41 8.20
N ARG A 30 -7.74 32.53 7.29
CA ARG A 30 -8.98 31.74 7.37
C ARG A 30 -8.75 30.24 7.12
N SER A 31 -7.64 29.85 6.47
CA SER A 31 -7.34 28.45 6.13
C SER A 31 -6.94 27.60 7.34
N VAL A 32 -6.60 28.24 8.47
CA VAL A 32 -6.28 27.55 9.73
C VAL A 32 -7.46 26.75 10.29
N CYS A 33 -8.69 26.98 9.82
CA CYS A 33 -9.85 26.18 10.18
C CYS A 33 -9.66 24.69 9.86
N GLY A 34 -8.88 24.37 8.82
CA GLY A 34 -8.51 23.00 8.46
C GLY A 34 -7.45 22.35 9.36
N MET A 35 -6.85 23.10 10.29
CA MET A 35 -5.73 22.62 11.10
C MET A 35 -6.21 21.86 12.37
N PRO A 36 -5.58 20.73 12.73
CA PRO A 36 -6.00 19.92 13.88
C PRO A 36 -6.04 20.68 15.21
N TRP A 37 -5.10 21.60 15.43
CA TRP A 37 -5.03 22.39 16.66
C TRP A 37 -6.21 23.38 16.76
N PHE A 38 -6.63 23.97 15.64
CA PHE A 38 -7.75 24.90 15.58
C PHE A 38 -9.06 24.16 15.87
N GLY A 39 -9.24 22.99 15.23
CA GLY A 39 -10.38 22.12 15.49
C GLY A 39 -10.47 21.64 16.94
N LYS A 40 -9.34 21.37 17.60
CA LYS A 40 -9.29 21.00 19.02
C LYS A 40 -9.75 22.15 19.93
N GLN A 41 -9.25 23.36 19.69
CA GLN A 41 -9.65 24.55 20.46
C GLN A 41 -11.14 24.87 20.22
N ARG A 42 -11.60 24.85 18.97
CA ARG A 42 -13.02 25.06 18.63
C ARG A 42 -13.95 24.09 19.35
N ARG A 43 -13.59 22.80 19.42
CA ARG A 43 -14.37 21.78 20.15
C ARG A 43 -14.49 22.10 21.65
N LEU A 44 -13.40 22.52 22.30
CA LEU A 44 -13.45 22.90 23.71
C LEU A 44 -14.44 24.04 23.97
N LEU A 45 -14.46 25.04 23.09
CA LEU A 45 -15.40 26.15 23.17
C LEU A 45 -16.85 25.70 22.92
N CYS A 46 -17.08 24.81 21.93
CA CYS A 46 -18.40 24.22 21.70
C CYS A 46 -18.89 23.40 22.90
N GLU A 47 -18.05 22.54 23.48
CA GLU A 47 -18.37 21.73 24.65
C GLU A 47 -18.72 22.58 25.88
N TYR A 48 -18.00 23.70 26.08
CA TYR A 48 -18.31 24.66 27.13
C TYR A 48 -19.71 25.26 27.02
N TYR A 49 -20.13 25.60 25.80
CA TYR A 49 -21.46 26.14 25.52
C TYR A 49 -22.56 25.06 25.57
N GLN A 50 -22.29 23.86 25.05
CA GLN A 50 -23.25 22.75 25.01
C GLN A 50 -23.50 22.11 26.38
N SER A 51 -22.49 22.11 27.26
CA SER A 51 -22.61 21.53 28.61
C SER A 51 -23.46 22.35 29.58
N GLY A 52 -23.86 23.58 29.21
CA GLY A 52 -24.58 24.49 30.09
C GLY A 52 -23.71 25.16 31.16
N LEU A 53 -22.40 24.85 31.21
CA LEU A 53 -21.45 25.48 32.13
C LEU A 53 -21.31 26.98 31.88
N TRP A 54 -21.36 27.40 30.61
CA TRP A 54 -21.39 28.80 30.22
C TRP A 54 -22.56 29.57 30.86
N LEU A 55 -23.77 28.99 30.86
CA LEU A 55 -24.95 29.62 31.44
C LEU A 55 -24.81 29.77 32.96
N ALA A 56 -24.28 28.75 33.62
CA ALA A 56 -23.99 28.80 35.05
C ALA A 56 -22.93 29.88 35.40
N ASP A 57 -21.92 30.05 34.55
CA ASP A 57 -20.88 31.08 34.70
C ASP A 57 -21.44 32.49 34.46
N TYR A 58 -22.29 32.65 33.44
CA TYR A 58 -23.02 33.89 33.16
C TYR A 58 -23.94 34.29 34.33
N GLU A 59 -24.73 33.34 34.86
CA GLU A 59 -25.59 33.60 36.01
C GLU A 59 -24.80 33.96 37.28
N ALA A 60 -23.60 33.40 37.45
CA ALA A 60 -22.71 33.76 38.55
C ALA A 60 -22.17 35.19 38.40
N ASP A 61 -21.87 35.62 37.16
CA ASP A 61 -21.47 36.99 36.85
C ASP A 61 -22.61 37.99 37.13
N GLU A 62 -23.84 37.69 36.67
CA GLU A 62 -25.04 38.52 36.90
C GLU A 62 -25.36 38.70 38.39
N LYS A 63 -25.04 37.69 39.21
CA LYS A 63 -25.18 37.75 40.68
C LYS A 63 -24.04 38.50 41.37
N GLY A 64 -23.07 39.03 40.62
CA GLY A 64 -21.91 39.75 41.14
C GLY A 64 -20.91 38.87 41.90
N LEU A 65 -20.90 37.56 41.62
CA LEU A 65 -20.06 36.59 42.33
C LEU A 65 -18.65 36.47 41.73
N LEU A 66 -18.44 36.99 40.51
CA LEU A 66 -17.16 36.93 39.82
C LEU A 66 -16.32 38.21 40.05
N PRO A 67 -14.98 38.10 39.99
CA PRO A 67 -14.10 39.26 40.18
C PRO A 67 -14.34 40.38 39.14
N PRO A 68 -14.21 41.67 39.53
CA PRO A 68 -14.40 42.80 38.62
C PRO A 68 -13.45 42.81 37.40
N GLY A 69 -12.23 42.27 37.54
CA GLY A 69 -11.19 42.27 36.50
C GLY A 69 -11.20 41.07 35.55
N LEU A 70 -12.14 40.14 35.71
CA LEU A 70 -12.22 38.95 34.86
C LEU A 70 -12.69 39.32 33.44
N LYS A 71 -12.03 38.77 32.41
CA LYS A 71 -12.48 38.93 31.02
C LYS A 71 -13.77 38.12 30.79
N ARG A 72 -14.73 38.69 30.06
CA ARG A 72 -16.11 38.18 29.88
C ARG A 72 -16.51 37.98 28.41
N GLY A 73 -15.56 38.00 27.49
CA GLY A 73 -15.79 37.73 26.07
C GLY A 73 -16.47 36.37 25.82
N VAL A 74 -16.07 35.33 26.55
CA VAL A 74 -16.71 34.00 26.46
C VAL A 74 -18.07 33.94 27.15
N LEU A 75 -18.49 34.97 27.90
CA LEU A 75 -19.83 35.05 28.49
C LEU A 75 -20.83 35.74 27.55
N SER A 76 -20.38 36.25 26.41
CA SER A 76 -21.24 36.85 25.38
C SER A 76 -21.73 35.79 24.39
N GLN A 77 -22.99 35.37 24.54
CA GLN A 77 -23.62 34.35 23.69
C GLN A 77 -23.47 34.67 22.21
N ASP A 78 -24.00 35.82 21.77
CA ASP A 78 -24.10 36.17 20.35
C ASP A 78 -22.72 36.22 19.67
N ALA A 79 -21.74 36.88 20.30
CA ALA A 79 -20.39 37.01 19.76
C ALA A 79 -19.66 35.67 19.57
N VAL A 80 -19.89 34.69 20.46
CA VAL A 80 -19.26 33.38 20.35
C VAL A 80 -20.01 32.50 19.35
N TYR A 81 -21.34 32.54 19.33
CA TYR A 81 -22.13 31.82 18.33
C TYR A 81 -21.83 32.30 16.91
N ASP A 82 -21.80 33.62 16.68
CA ASP A 82 -21.47 34.20 15.38
C ASP A 82 -20.08 33.76 14.90
N PHE A 83 -19.08 33.80 15.79
CA PHE A 83 -17.73 33.34 15.48
C PHE A 83 -17.66 31.83 15.18
N LEU A 84 -18.35 31.00 15.98
CA LEU A 84 -18.41 29.56 15.75
C LEU A 84 -19.08 29.21 14.41
N SER A 85 -20.16 29.93 14.04
CA SER A 85 -20.84 29.77 12.77
C SER A 85 -20.02 30.26 11.56
N GLU A 86 -19.27 31.36 11.70
CA GLU A 86 -18.39 31.84 10.63
C GLU A 86 -17.23 30.86 10.37
N THR A 87 -16.62 30.32 11.43
CA THR A 87 -15.53 29.33 11.31
C THR A 87 -16.02 28.00 10.73
N GLU A 88 -17.25 27.59 11.05
CA GLU A 88 -17.88 26.41 10.45
C GLU A 88 -18.14 26.57 8.95
N SER A 89 -18.63 27.74 8.54
CA SER A 89 -18.85 28.06 7.12
C SER A 89 -17.53 28.08 6.33
N ALA A 90 -16.47 28.67 6.88
CA ALA A 90 -15.15 28.69 6.25
C ALA A 90 -14.54 27.29 6.13
N PHE A 91 -14.71 26.44 7.15
CA PHE A 91 -14.28 25.05 7.12
C PHE A 91 -15.05 24.25 6.04
N ALA A 92 -16.36 24.42 5.92
CA ALA A 92 -17.18 23.75 4.92
C ALA A 92 -16.75 24.08 3.47
N VAL A 93 -16.42 25.33 3.17
CA VAL A 93 -15.90 25.75 1.86
C VAL A 93 -14.56 25.07 1.54
N GLN A 94 -13.68 24.95 2.53
CA GLN A 94 -12.39 24.28 2.37
C GLN A 94 -12.56 22.76 2.15
N ILE A 95 -13.52 22.13 2.83
CA ILE A 95 -13.89 20.72 2.61
C ILE A 95 -14.43 20.52 1.20
N GLN A 96 -15.30 21.39 0.70
CA GLN A 96 -15.83 21.29 -0.66
C GLN A 96 -14.71 21.45 -1.71
N ALA A 97 -13.82 22.44 -1.55
CA ALA A 97 -12.70 22.64 -2.47
C ALA A 97 -11.74 21.43 -2.46
N ASN A 98 -11.49 20.84 -1.29
CA ASN A 98 -10.70 19.61 -1.17
C ASN A 98 -11.39 18.40 -1.81
N HIS A 99 -12.72 18.31 -1.67
CA HIS A 99 -13.53 17.28 -2.30
C HIS A 99 -13.48 17.38 -3.83
N ASP A 100 -13.71 18.56 -4.39
CA ASP A 100 -13.67 18.81 -5.84
C ASP A 100 -12.28 18.52 -6.42
N ASN A 101 -11.21 18.89 -5.69
CA ASN A 101 -9.85 18.60 -6.09
C ASN A 101 -9.53 17.09 -6.02
N LYS A 102 -10.09 16.38 -5.02
CA LYS A 102 -10.00 14.93 -4.89
C LYS A 102 -10.75 14.20 -6.02
N GLU A 103 -11.92 14.70 -6.45
CA GLU A 103 -12.64 14.14 -7.60
C GLU A 103 -11.91 14.35 -8.92
N ARG A 104 -11.36 15.56 -9.15
CA ARG A 104 -10.51 15.83 -10.33
C ARG A 104 -9.28 14.93 -10.37
N ARG A 105 -8.63 14.72 -9.23
CA ARG A 105 -7.52 13.77 -9.08
C ARG A 105 -7.92 12.32 -9.34
N ARG A 106 -9.13 11.91 -8.98
CA ARG A 106 -9.69 10.58 -9.29
C ARG A 106 -10.04 10.41 -10.78
N ALA A 107 -10.32 11.50 -11.49
CA ALA A 107 -10.63 11.48 -12.92
C ALA A 107 -9.39 11.50 -13.83
N MET A 108 -8.24 11.93 -13.32
CA MET A 108 -6.97 11.98 -14.06
C MET A 108 -6.34 10.60 -14.17
N ILE A 109 -5.89 10.22 -15.37
CA ILE A 109 -5.21 8.94 -15.61
C ILE A 109 -3.71 9.09 -15.34
N TYR A 110 -3.16 8.19 -14.54
CA TYR A 110 -1.73 8.14 -14.23
C TYR A 110 -1.04 7.10 -15.10
N GLN A 111 -0.01 7.54 -15.80
CA GLN A 111 0.85 6.68 -16.61
C GLN A 111 2.22 6.46 -15.94
N ALA A 112 2.58 5.20 -15.74
CA ALA A 112 3.87 4.80 -15.17
C ALA A 112 4.95 4.72 -16.27
N HIS A 113 5.93 5.61 -16.25
CA HIS A 113 7.01 5.71 -17.24
C HIS A 113 8.00 4.55 -17.12
N LYS A 114 8.06 3.71 -18.16
CA LYS A 114 8.78 2.43 -18.18
C LYS A 114 8.39 1.50 -17.03
N GLY A 115 7.13 1.61 -16.58
CA GLY A 115 6.65 1.09 -15.29
C GLY A 115 6.99 2.03 -14.12
N VAL A 116 7.28 1.48 -12.94
CA VAL A 116 7.67 2.27 -11.75
C VAL A 116 9.20 2.30 -11.64
N SER A 117 9.85 2.98 -12.59
CA SER A 117 11.31 2.97 -12.76
C SER A 117 12.10 3.56 -11.59
N THR A 118 11.45 4.27 -10.67
CA THR A 118 12.06 4.75 -9.42
C THR A 118 12.26 3.65 -8.38
N GLU A 119 11.54 2.54 -8.47
CA GLU A 119 11.50 1.48 -7.46
C GLU A 119 11.91 0.10 -8.00
N ASN A 120 11.77 -0.08 -9.31
CA ASN A 120 11.96 -1.32 -10.03
C ASN A 120 12.85 -1.08 -11.26
N PRO A 121 13.61 -2.11 -11.72
CA PRO A 121 14.34 -2.02 -12.97
C PRO A 121 13.37 -1.72 -14.11
N GLU A 122 13.61 -0.61 -14.81
CA GLU A 122 12.74 -0.11 -15.87
C GLU A 122 12.48 -1.17 -16.96
N ASN A 123 11.31 -1.13 -17.59
CA ASN A 123 10.98 -2.01 -18.72
C ASN A 123 11.07 -3.53 -18.38
N THR A 124 10.87 -3.90 -17.12
CA THR A 124 10.81 -5.30 -16.66
C THR A 124 9.42 -5.69 -16.15
N MET A 125 9.20 -7.00 -15.98
CA MET A 125 7.95 -7.48 -15.41
C MET A 125 7.74 -7.12 -13.94
N HIS A 126 8.82 -6.84 -13.20
CA HIS A 126 8.72 -6.27 -11.86
C HIS A 126 8.14 -4.84 -11.91
N ALA A 127 8.63 -3.99 -12.83
CA ALA A 127 8.14 -2.63 -12.98
C ALA A 127 6.68 -2.57 -13.45
N VAL A 128 6.27 -3.47 -14.36
CA VAL A 128 4.89 -3.61 -14.80
C VAL A 128 3.98 -4.08 -13.65
N THR A 129 4.39 -5.11 -12.92
CA THR A 129 3.62 -5.62 -11.78
C THR A 129 3.46 -4.57 -10.69
N ALA A 130 4.53 -3.85 -10.35
CA ALA A 130 4.48 -2.76 -9.38
C ALA A 130 3.52 -1.65 -9.83
N ALA A 131 3.52 -1.26 -11.10
CA ALA A 131 2.60 -0.25 -11.61
C ALA A 131 1.13 -0.69 -11.48
N ILE A 132 0.82 -1.95 -11.83
CA ILE A 132 -0.53 -2.51 -11.67
C ILE A 132 -0.96 -2.48 -10.19
N LEU A 133 -0.10 -2.96 -9.29
CA LEU A 133 -0.39 -3.04 -7.85
C LEU A 133 -0.53 -1.66 -7.20
N GLN A 134 0.19 -0.66 -7.70
CA GLN A 134 0.11 0.73 -7.26
C GLN A 134 -1.05 1.50 -7.92
N GLY A 135 -1.89 0.81 -8.70
CA GLY A 135 -3.13 1.36 -9.23
C GLY A 135 -3.00 2.24 -10.48
N TYR A 136 -1.86 2.20 -11.18
CA TYR A 136 -1.68 2.93 -12.44
C TYR A 136 -2.60 2.36 -13.51
N GLU A 137 -3.33 3.21 -14.22
CA GLU A 137 -4.22 2.79 -15.30
C GLU A 137 -3.53 2.61 -16.64
N SER A 138 -2.35 3.24 -16.79
CA SER A 138 -1.53 3.12 -17.99
C SER A 138 -0.06 2.92 -17.64
N ILE A 139 0.64 2.14 -18.46
CA ILE A 139 2.07 1.90 -18.35
C ILE A 139 2.68 2.27 -19.69
N GLU A 140 3.65 3.18 -19.67
CA GLU A 140 4.54 3.43 -20.80
C GLU A 140 5.56 2.29 -20.90
N ALA A 141 5.81 1.80 -22.12
CA ALA A 141 6.85 0.83 -22.38
C ALA A 141 7.56 1.09 -23.71
N ASP A 142 8.87 0.98 -23.68
CA ASP A 142 9.72 1.00 -24.86
C ASP A 142 9.83 -0.37 -25.48
N VAL A 143 9.74 -0.47 -26.81
CA VAL A 143 9.93 -1.74 -27.52
C VAL A 143 11.25 -1.77 -28.29
N ALA A 144 11.91 -2.92 -28.23
CA ALA A 144 13.01 -3.30 -29.12
C ALA A 144 12.71 -4.66 -29.76
N VAL A 145 13.53 -5.03 -30.74
CA VAL A 145 13.37 -6.29 -31.49
C VAL A 145 14.69 -7.05 -31.51
N THR A 146 14.61 -8.36 -31.28
CA THR A 146 15.74 -9.30 -31.35
C THR A 146 16.03 -9.71 -32.79
N LYS A 147 17.19 -10.34 -33.01
CA LYS A 147 17.61 -10.90 -34.31
C LYS A 147 16.61 -11.91 -34.89
N ASP A 148 15.92 -12.65 -34.02
CA ASP A 148 14.89 -13.66 -34.35
C ASP A 148 13.46 -13.10 -34.26
N LEU A 149 13.30 -11.78 -34.43
CA LEU A 149 12.02 -11.06 -34.52
C LEU A 149 11.09 -11.24 -33.31
N GLN A 150 11.66 -11.38 -32.11
CA GLN A 150 10.91 -11.28 -30.87
C GLN A 150 10.91 -9.84 -30.37
N PHE A 151 9.76 -9.36 -29.92
CA PHE A 151 9.60 -8.00 -29.38
C PHE A 151 9.76 -8.04 -27.87
N VAL A 152 10.66 -7.21 -27.35
CA VAL A 152 11.04 -7.14 -25.93
C VAL A 152 11.00 -5.70 -25.44
N LEU A 153 10.93 -5.50 -24.13
CA LEU A 153 10.91 -4.16 -23.55
C LEU A 153 12.34 -3.64 -23.33
N LEU A 154 12.72 -2.57 -24.02
CA LEU A 154 14.04 -1.94 -23.89
C LEU A 154 14.07 -0.52 -24.48
N HIS A 155 14.46 0.45 -23.64
CA HIS A 155 14.61 1.85 -24.04
C HIS A 155 15.88 2.13 -24.85
N ASP A 156 16.99 1.50 -24.53
CA ASP A 156 18.26 1.82 -25.18
C ASP A 156 18.41 1.02 -26.49
N ARG A 157 19.38 1.41 -27.34
CA ARG A 157 19.77 0.58 -28.50
C ARG A 157 20.58 -0.65 -28.06
N THR A 158 21.32 -0.50 -26.98
CA THR A 158 22.20 -1.52 -26.41
C THR A 158 21.76 -1.90 -25.02
N ILE A 159 22.03 -3.12 -24.58
CA ILE A 159 21.59 -3.60 -23.25
C ILE A 159 22.48 -3.10 -22.09
N ASN A 160 23.65 -2.53 -22.38
CA ASN A 160 24.72 -2.26 -21.41
C ASN A 160 24.33 -1.50 -20.14
N ARG A 161 23.41 -0.53 -20.24
CA ARG A 161 22.98 0.26 -19.08
C ARG A 161 22.11 -0.57 -18.14
N THR A 162 21.22 -1.39 -18.71
CA THR A 162 20.13 -2.08 -18.00
C THR A 162 20.32 -3.59 -17.94
N ALA A 163 21.53 -4.09 -18.20
CA ALA A 163 21.86 -5.50 -18.10
C ALA A 163 23.25 -5.71 -17.49
N VAL A 164 23.41 -6.86 -16.84
CA VAL A 164 24.71 -7.42 -16.43
C VAL A 164 24.84 -8.86 -16.93
N ARG A 165 26.06 -9.37 -16.97
CA ARG A 165 26.35 -10.78 -17.25
C ARG A 165 25.85 -11.67 -16.10
N ALA A 166 25.76 -12.98 -16.33
CA ALA A 166 25.28 -13.94 -15.33
C ALA A 166 26.12 -13.97 -14.03
N ASP A 167 27.40 -13.62 -14.13
CA ASP A 167 28.33 -13.45 -12.99
C ASP A 167 28.13 -12.12 -12.23
N GLY A 168 27.33 -11.20 -12.76
CA GLY A 168 27.04 -9.88 -12.20
C GLY A 168 27.91 -8.74 -12.76
N GLU A 169 28.86 -9.02 -13.65
CA GLU A 169 29.73 -8.00 -14.23
C GLU A 169 29.02 -7.14 -15.29
N ARG A 170 29.43 -5.87 -15.37
CA ARG A 170 28.93 -4.92 -16.38
C ARG A 170 29.46 -5.27 -17.77
N LEU A 171 28.69 -4.93 -18.79
CA LEU A 171 29.13 -5.08 -20.18
C LEU A 171 30.00 -3.89 -20.60
N GLU A 172 31.28 -4.13 -20.86
CA GLU A 172 32.22 -3.10 -21.34
C GLU A 172 31.93 -2.70 -22.80
N GLU A 173 31.75 -3.69 -23.68
CA GLU A 173 31.49 -3.49 -25.11
C GLU A 173 30.00 -3.37 -25.41
N PRO A 174 29.58 -2.47 -26.32
CA PRO A 174 28.17 -2.26 -26.65
C PRO A 174 27.55 -3.51 -27.30
N VAL A 175 26.47 -4.02 -26.71
CA VAL A 175 25.72 -5.17 -27.24
C VAL A 175 24.35 -4.71 -27.70
N SER A 176 24.12 -4.73 -29.01
CA SER A 176 22.84 -4.33 -29.62
C SER A 176 21.78 -5.42 -29.46
N MET A 177 20.55 -5.03 -29.10
CA MET A 177 19.44 -5.99 -29.01
C MET A 177 19.15 -6.68 -30.36
N THR A 178 19.35 -5.97 -31.48
CA THR A 178 19.11 -6.49 -32.84
C THR A 178 20.09 -7.57 -33.28
N GLU A 179 21.18 -7.77 -32.54
CA GLU A 179 22.22 -8.77 -32.83
C GLU A 179 22.05 -10.07 -32.03
N LEU A 180 21.23 -10.03 -30.98
CA LEU A 180 20.93 -11.17 -30.11
C LEU A 180 19.65 -11.87 -30.54
N THR A 181 19.61 -13.21 -30.50
CA THR A 181 18.33 -13.93 -30.43
C THR A 181 17.70 -13.75 -29.05
N TYR A 182 16.40 -14.01 -28.89
CA TYR A 182 15.77 -13.92 -27.57
C TYR A 182 16.42 -14.87 -26.56
N GLU A 183 16.76 -16.10 -26.97
CA GLU A 183 17.47 -17.06 -26.12
C GLU A 183 18.85 -16.56 -25.65
N GLN A 184 19.57 -15.82 -26.51
CA GLN A 184 20.82 -15.16 -26.14
C GLN A 184 20.60 -13.98 -25.20
N ALA A 185 19.53 -13.19 -25.41
CA ALA A 185 19.16 -12.10 -24.51
C ALA A 185 18.84 -12.61 -23.09
N LEU A 186 18.25 -13.81 -22.97
CA LEU A 186 17.95 -14.46 -21.69
C LEU A 186 19.19 -14.87 -20.87
N GLN A 187 20.40 -14.80 -21.44
CA GLN A 187 21.65 -15.07 -20.71
C GLN A 187 22.11 -13.88 -19.86
N TYR A 188 21.46 -12.72 -19.98
CA TYR A 188 21.77 -11.52 -19.22
C TYR A 188 20.71 -11.24 -18.14
N ASP A 189 21.13 -10.56 -17.08
CA ASP A 189 20.29 -10.14 -15.98
C ASP A 189 19.91 -8.67 -16.10
N PHE A 190 18.61 -8.40 -16.26
CA PHE A 190 18.05 -7.07 -16.48
C PHE A 190 17.58 -6.38 -15.19
N GLY A 191 17.93 -6.89 -14.02
CA GLY A 191 17.52 -6.35 -12.72
C GLY A 191 18.66 -6.03 -11.77
N ALA A 192 19.73 -6.83 -11.75
CA ALA A 192 20.85 -6.66 -10.82
C ALA A 192 21.57 -5.31 -10.97
N TRP A 193 21.53 -4.69 -12.15
CA TRP A 193 22.07 -3.35 -12.39
C TRP A 193 21.37 -2.25 -11.57
N PHE A 194 20.10 -2.46 -11.24
CA PHE A 194 19.27 -1.53 -10.48
C PHE A 194 19.46 -1.76 -8.99
N SER A 195 19.40 -3.03 -8.57
CA SER A 195 19.68 -3.44 -7.19
C SER A 195 19.91 -4.96 -7.14
N PRO A 196 20.80 -5.47 -6.27
CA PRO A 196 20.99 -6.91 -6.07
C PRO A 196 19.70 -7.69 -5.79
N LYS A 197 18.68 -7.02 -5.23
CA LYS A 197 17.37 -7.63 -4.98
C LYS A 197 16.70 -8.14 -6.26
N PHE A 198 16.94 -7.54 -7.42
CA PHE A 198 16.33 -7.95 -8.68
C PHE A 198 17.19 -8.93 -9.50
N LYS A 199 18.19 -9.56 -8.87
CA LYS A 199 19.00 -10.59 -9.52
C LYS A 199 18.12 -11.71 -10.09
N GLY A 200 18.45 -12.19 -11.28
CA GLY A 200 17.71 -13.18 -12.05
C GLY A 200 16.58 -12.60 -12.91
N THR A 201 16.45 -11.27 -13.00
CA THR A 201 15.38 -10.66 -13.82
C THR A 201 15.68 -10.86 -15.30
N ARG A 202 14.73 -11.47 -16.00
CA ARG A 202 14.77 -11.65 -17.46
C ARG A 202 14.17 -10.44 -18.15
N ILE A 203 14.63 -10.15 -19.38
CA ILE A 203 13.95 -9.20 -20.25
C ILE A 203 12.60 -9.80 -20.70
N PRO A 204 11.47 -9.09 -20.51
CA PRO A 204 10.16 -9.64 -20.84
C PRO A 204 9.85 -9.52 -22.33
N LEU A 205 9.07 -10.46 -22.86
CA LEU A 205 8.44 -10.30 -24.17
C LEU A 205 7.31 -9.28 -24.08
N LEU A 206 7.15 -8.47 -25.12
CA LEU A 206 6.02 -7.54 -25.23
C LEU A 206 4.67 -8.26 -25.15
N ARG A 207 4.58 -9.47 -25.73
CA ARG A 207 3.38 -10.32 -25.62
C ARG A 207 3.00 -10.59 -24.17
N GLU A 208 3.96 -11.00 -23.34
CA GLU A 208 3.73 -11.34 -21.94
C GLU A 208 3.23 -10.11 -21.16
N VAL A 209 3.79 -8.93 -21.46
CA VAL A 209 3.37 -7.66 -20.86
C VAL A 209 1.94 -7.30 -21.26
N LEU A 210 1.61 -7.41 -22.55
CA LEU A 210 0.27 -7.13 -23.07
C LEU A 210 -0.77 -8.09 -22.51
N GLU A 211 -0.45 -9.38 -22.38
CA GLU A 211 -1.33 -10.38 -21.78
C GLU A 211 -1.58 -10.09 -20.30
N LYS A 212 -0.54 -9.71 -19.54
CA LYS A 212 -0.70 -9.31 -18.14
C LYS A 212 -1.55 -8.05 -18.00
N ALA A 213 -1.27 -7.03 -18.81
CA ALA A 213 -2.01 -5.77 -18.77
C ALA A 213 -3.49 -5.95 -19.12
N ALA A 214 -3.78 -6.75 -20.16
CA ALA A 214 -5.15 -7.09 -20.55
C ALA A 214 -5.91 -7.79 -19.42
N LYS A 215 -5.27 -8.73 -18.72
CA LYS A 215 -5.84 -9.42 -17.54
C LYS A 215 -6.08 -8.47 -16.36
N SER A 216 -5.22 -7.46 -16.17
CA SER A 216 -5.32 -6.50 -15.07
C SER A 216 -6.18 -5.27 -15.38
N GLY A 217 -6.70 -5.15 -16.61
CA GLY A 217 -7.46 -3.97 -17.05
C GLY A 217 -6.61 -2.69 -17.19
N VAL A 218 -5.28 -2.83 -17.27
CA VAL A 218 -4.33 -1.72 -17.46
C VAL A 218 -3.98 -1.62 -18.93
N THR A 219 -3.73 -0.39 -19.40
CA THR A 219 -3.35 -0.14 -20.80
C THR A 219 -1.84 0.01 -20.95
N ILE A 220 -1.24 -0.68 -21.92
CA ILE A 220 0.17 -0.46 -22.30
C ILE A 220 0.24 0.57 -23.42
N LYS A 221 0.79 1.75 -23.15
CA LYS A 221 1.20 2.70 -24.20
C LYS A 221 2.61 2.35 -24.63
N ILE A 222 2.76 1.91 -25.87
CA ILE A 222 4.06 1.63 -26.47
C ILE A 222 4.61 2.93 -27.08
N ASP A 223 5.82 3.31 -26.69
CA ASP A 223 6.45 4.53 -27.18
C ASP A 223 6.88 4.43 -28.66
N ASN A 224 7.18 5.57 -29.26
CA ASN A 224 7.41 5.80 -30.69
C ASN A 224 8.61 5.04 -31.29
N LYS A 225 9.40 4.31 -30.48
CA LYS A 225 10.57 3.57 -30.95
C LYS A 225 10.27 2.55 -32.04
N TYR A 226 9.07 1.96 -32.05
CA TYR A 226 8.64 1.02 -33.10
C TYR A 226 8.61 1.66 -34.50
N GLN A 227 8.56 2.99 -34.59
CA GLN A 227 8.56 3.71 -35.88
C GLN A 227 9.91 3.62 -36.60
N SER A 228 10.97 3.24 -35.88
CA SER A 228 12.31 2.98 -36.46
C SER A 228 12.50 1.58 -37.03
N PHE A 229 11.52 0.69 -36.83
CA PHE A 229 11.56 -0.68 -37.35
C PHE A 229 11.54 -0.70 -38.88
N ASP A 230 12.26 -1.66 -39.45
CA ASP A 230 12.15 -1.95 -40.88
C ASP A 230 10.77 -2.51 -41.24
N GLN A 231 10.47 -2.61 -42.54
CA GLN A 231 9.18 -3.08 -43.03
C GLN A 231 8.78 -4.44 -42.45
N THR A 232 9.71 -5.38 -42.35
CA THR A 232 9.45 -6.76 -41.89
C THR A 232 9.16 -6.76 -40.39
N GLN A 233 10.01 -6.10 -39.61
CA GLN A 233 9.83 -5.92 -38.17
C GLN A 233 8.50 -5.23 -37.86
N ARG A 234 8.16 -4.20 -38.63
CA ARG A 234 6.96 -3.40 -38.40
C ARG A 234 5.67 -4.16 -38.68
N GLU A 235 5.61 -4.96 -39.75
CA GLU A 235 4.45 -5.82 -40.01
C GLU A 235 4.29 -6.89 -38.93
N ALA A 236 5.39 -7.54 -38.50
CA ALA A 236 5.36 -8.51 -37.41
C ALA A 236 4.91 -7.89 -36.06
N PHE A 237 5.36 -6.67 -35.79
CA PHE A 237 4.95 -5.90 -34.61
C PHE A 237 3.44 -5.60 -34.64
N PHE A 238 2.91 -5.11 -35.76
CA PHE A 238 1.49 -4.84 -35.86
C PHE A 238 0.63 -6.11 -35.80
N ASP A 239 1.11 -7.23 -36.34
CA ASP A 239 0.44 -8.51 -36.22
C ASP A 239 0.39 -9.01 -34.77
N LEU A 240 1.46 -8.79 -33.99
CA LEU A 240 1.47 -9.05 -32.55
C LEU A 240 0.42 -8.22 -31.81
N LEU A 241 0.18 -6.96 -32.19
CA LEU A 241 -0.75 -6.07 -31.49
C LEU A 241 -2.23 -6.27 -31.82
N LYS A 242 -2.57 -6.91 -32.95
CA LYS A 242 -3.98 -7.12 -33.37
C LYS A 242 -4.89 -7.68 -32.26
N PRO A 243 -4.50 -8.70 -31.48
CA PRO A 243 -5.35 -9.23 -30.40
C PRO A 243 -5.51 -8.28 -29.21
N PHE A 244 -4.61 -7.30 -29.09
CA PHE A 244 -4.50 -6.38 -27.96
C PHE A 244 -4.93 -4.95 -28.32
N GLU A 245 -5.67 -4.77 -29.42
CA GLU A 245 -6.06 -3.45 -29.92
C GLU A 245 -6.77 -2.56 -28.88
N LYS A 246 -7.49 -3.16 -27.93
CA LYS A 246 -8.20 -2.46 -26.84
C LYS A 246 -7.35 -2.19 -25.60
N THR A 247 -6.24 -2.89 -25.44
CA THR A 247 -5.40 -2.89 -24.23
C THR A 247 -3.99 -2.33 -24.49
N ALA A 248 -3.65 -2.13 -25.76
CA ALA A 248 -2.44 -1.46 -26.22
C ALA A 248 -2.79 -0.09 -26.83
N CYS A 249 -1.87 0.86 -26.69
CA CYS A 249 -1.88 2.15 -27.37
C CYS A 249 -0.52 2.38 -28.02
N LEU A 250 -0.50 3.17 -29.09
CA LEU A 250 0.74 3.55 -29.78
C LEU A 250 0.96 5.05 -29.71
N THR A 251 2.21 5.43 -29.42
CA THR A 251 2.66 6.84 -29.52
C THR A 251 3.18 7.13 -30.92
N CYS A 252 2.56 8.10 -31.58
CA CYS A 252 2.93 8.60 -32.91
C CYS A 252 3.69 9.92 -32.80
N PHE A 253 4.81 10.04 -33.52
CA PHE A 253 5.63 11.28 -33.49
C PHE A 253 5.24 12.25 -34.62
N ASP A 254 4.59 11.76 -35.66
CA ASP A 254 4.08 12.57 -36.76
C ASP A 254 2.65 12.17 -37.19
N VAL A 255 2.01 13.07 -37.95
CA VAL A 255 0.62 12.90 -38.39
C VAL A 255 0.47 11.77 -39.40
N LYS A 256 1.51 11.46 -40.19
CA LYS A 256 1.47 10.40 -41.21
C LYS A 256 1.47 9.02 -40.53
N GLU A 257 2.26 8.87 -39.48
CA GLU A 257 2.28 7.68 -38.65
C GLU A 257 0.92 7.45 -37.98
N LEU A 258 0.35 8.50 -37.40
CA LEU A 258 -0.98 8.45 -36.77
C LEU A 258 -2.06 8.04 -37.77
N GLU A 259 -2.03 8.57 -39.00
CA GLU A 259 -2.95 8.16 -40.07
C GLU A 259 -2.78 6.69 -40.47
N SER A 260 -1.54 6.18 -40.47
CA SER A 260 -1.24 4.77 -40.74
C SER A 260 -1.80 3.86 -39.64
N VAL A 261 -1.54 4.21 -38.37
CA VAL A 261 -2.02 3.48 -37.20
C VAL A 261 -3.55 3.50 -37.12
N SER A 262 -4.21 4.64 -37.36
CA SER A 262 -5.67 4.75 -37.28
C SER A 262 -6.39 3.90 -38.32
N LYS A 263 -5.82 3.74 -39.51
CA LYS A 263 -6.34 2.84 -40.55
C LYS A 263 -6.15 1.37 -40.20
N ARG A 264 -5.04 1.01 -39.56
CA ARG A 264 -4.70 -0.37 -39.19
C ARG A 264 -5.46 -0.85 -37.94
N PHE A 265 -5.69 0.04 -36.99
CA PHE A 265 -6.33 -0.23 -35.70
C PHE A 265 -7.54 0.70 -35.47
N PRO A 266 -8.73 0.34 -36.00
CA PRO A 266 -9.93 1.17 -35.95
C PRO A 266 -10.51 1.42 -34.55
N SER A 267 -10.07 0.72 -33.51
CA SER A 267 -10.55 0.82 -32.13
C SER A 267 -9.48 1.29 -31.16
N MET A 268 -8.20 1.25 -31.54
CA MET A 268 -7.09 1.63 -30.68
C MET A 268 -7.14 3.11 -30.31
N HIS A 269 -6.83 3.42 -29.06
CA HIS A 269 -6.55 4.78 -28.60
C HIS A 269 -5.11 5.14 -28.98
N VAL A 270 -4.91 6.31 -29.58
CA VAL A 270 -3.63 6.71 -30.15
C VAL A 270 -3.10 7.93 -29.41
N HIS A 271 -1.80 7.90 -29.12
CA HIS A 271 -1.11 8.99 -28.43
C HIS A 271 -0.26 9.75 -29.45
N TYR A 272 -0.18 11.06 -29.34
CA TYR A 272 0.63 11.93 -30.20
C TYR A 272 1.58 12.76 -29.34
N ASP A 273 2.87 12.69 -29.63
CA ASP A 273 3.92 13.42 -28.89
C ASP A 273 4.86 14.20 -29.83
N GLY A 274 4.35 14.56 -31.00
CA GLY A 274 5.06 15.36 -32.00
C GLY A 274 4.90 16.86 -31.81
N ALA A 275 5.31 17.62 -32.82
CA ALA A 275 5.17 19.08 -32.81
C ALA A 275 3.70 19.51 -32.84
N VAL A 276 3.28 20.34 -31.87
CA VAL A 276 1.88 20.80 -31.77
C VAL A 276 1.75 22.26 -32.23
N ASN A 277 0.91 22.49 -33.23
CA ASN A 277 0.48 23.81 -33.68
C ASN A 277 -0.96 23.74 -34.23
N ALA A 278 -1.55 24.88 -34.62
CA ALA A 278 -2.94 24.94 -35.07
C ALA A 278 -3.24 24.03 -36.28
N GLU A 279 -2.33 23.97 -37.27
CA GLU A 279 -2.49 23.13 -38.46
C GLU A 279 -2.43 21.64 -38.10
N VAL A 280 -1.49 21.25 -37.23
CA VAL A 280 -1.37 19.87 -36.75
C VAL A 280 -2.62 19.46 -35.99
N LEU A 281 -3.10 20.29 -35.04
CA LEU A 281 -4.32 20.00 -34.27
C LEU A 281 -5.55 19.85 -35.16
N GLU A 282 -5.69 20.69 -36.20
CA GLU A 282 -6.76 20.56 -37.18
C GLU A 282 -6.68 19.22 -37.92
N ARG A 283 -5.49 18.83 -38.39
CA ARG A 283 -5.29 17.54 -39.08
C ARG A 283 -5.59 16.36 -38.17
N LEU A 284 -5.11 16.39 -36.92
CA LEU A 284 -5.37 15.35 -35.93
C LEU A 284 -6.87 15.18 -35.67
N SER A 285 -7.61 16.28 -35.52
CA SER A 285 -9.08 16.27 -35.28
C SER A 285 -9.89 15.63 -36.41
N ARG A 286 -9.36 15.62 -37.64
CA ARG A 286 -9.99 14.99 -38.81
C ARG A 286 -9.69 13.49 -38.89
N LEU A 287 -8.59 13.03 -38.28
CA LEU A 287 -8.12 11.65 -38.35
C LEU A 287 -8.74 10.77 -37.25
N LEU A 288 -8.88 11.31 -36.04
CA LEU A 288 -9.42 10.58 -34.90
C LEU A 288 -10.38 11.46 -34.09
N PRO A 289 -11.46 10.87 -33.55
CA PRO A 289 -12.31 11.57 -32.60
C PRO A 289 -11.55 11.83 -31.30
N LYS A 290 -11.96 12.87 -30.56
CA LYS A 290 -11.31 13.34 -29.34
C LYS A 290 -11.13 12.22 -28.30
N GLU A 291 -12.11 11.35 -28.18
CA GLU A 291 -12.15 10.25 -27.21
C GLU A 291 -11.10 9.18 -27.47
N ARG A 292 -10.49 9.16 -28.67
CA ARG A 292 -9.48 8.18 -29.10
C ARG A 292 -8.08 8.77 -29.27
N LEU A 293 -7.91 10.03 -28.91
CA LEU A 293 -6.67 10.76 -29.15
C LEU A 293 -6.19 11.44 -27.85
N THR A 294 -4.97 11.16 -27.45
CA THR A 294 -4.26 11.93 -26.42
C THR A 294 -3.09 12.67 -27.06
N VAL A 295 -3.01 13.99 -26.87
CA VAL A 295 -1.85 14.80 -27.27
C VAL A 295 -1.04 15.13 -26.04
N TRP A 296 0.25 14.82 -26.09
CA TRP A 296 1.20 15.00 -25.00
C TRP A 296 1.95 16.31 -25.15
N LEU A 297 2.04 17.06 -24.04
CA LEU A 297 2.83 18.29 -23.95
C LEU A 297 3.84 18.15 -22.81
N PRO A 298 5.12 18.48 -23.03
CA PRO A 298 6.09 18.44 -21.96
C PRO A 298 5.85 19.60 -20.98
N LEU A 299 5.97 19.34 -19.68
CA LEU A 299 6.04 20.38 -18.66
C LEU A 299 7.49 20.84 -18.50
N LYS A 300 7.74 22.15 -18.38
CA LYS A 300 9.10 22.68 -18.31
C LYS A 300 9.78 22.25 -17.00
N SER A 301 10.83 21.44 -17.11
CA SER A 301 11.60 20.95 -15.96
C SER A 301 13.01 20.51 -16.39
N GLU A 302 13.83 20.10 -15.43
CA GLU A 302 15.12 19.48 -15.72
C GLU A 302 14.97 18.18 -16.53
N ALA A 303 13.96 17.36 -16.22
CA ALA A 303 13.70 16.09 -16.91
C ALA A 303 13.29 16.26 -18.39
N THR A 304 12.82 17.44 -18.76
CA THR A 304 12.32 17.76 -20.12
C THR A 304 13.18 18.80 -20.82
N SER A 305 14.33 19.20 -20.27
CA SER A 305 15.15 20.29 -20.85
C SER A 305 15.72 19.98 -22.23
N TRP A 306 15.73 18.71 -22.62
CA TRP A 306 16.24 18.23 -23.90
C TRP A 306 15.19 18.27 -25.03
N VAL A 307 13.90 18.40 -24.71
CA VAL A 307 12.82 18.38 -25.71
C VAL A 307 12.81 19.66 -26.54
N LYS A 308 12.42 19.54 -27.82
CA LYS A 308 12.39 20.65 -28.78
C LYS A 308 10.98 21.03 -29.23
N VAL A 309 9.96 20.40 -28.67
CA VAL A 309 8.55 20.71 -28.93
C VAL A 309 8.05 21.82 -28.00
N ALA A 310 6.89 22.39 -28.29
CA ALA A 310 6.29 23.43 -27.45
C ALA A 310 5.93 22.86 -26.07
N PHE A 311 6.33 23.57 -25.01
CA PHE A 311 5.95 23.21 -23.64
C PHE A 311 4.48 23.52 -23.37
N ALA A 312 3.90 22.81 -22.40
CA ALA A 312 2.54 23.06 -21.96
C ALA A 312 2.40 24.47 -21.40
N ASP A 313 1.44 25.22 -21.93
CA ASP A 313 0.93 26.47 -21.37
C ASP A 313 -0.60 26.45 -21.44
N LYS A 314 -1.25 27.40 -20.77
CA LYS A 314 -2.71 27.45 -20.68
C LYS A 314 -3.39 27.53 -22.05
N ASP A 315 -2.87 28.35 -22.95
CA ASP A 315 -3.48 28.58 -24.27
C ASP A 315 -3.35 27.34 -25.17
N LEU A 316 -2.19 26.69 -25.14
CA LEU A 316 -1.92 25.47 -25.90
C LEU A 316 -2.71 24.28 -25.33
N ALA A 317 -2.77 24.15 -24.01
CA ALA A 317 -3.61 23.16 -23.34
C ALA A 317 -5.09 23.33 -23.73
N GLU A 318 -5.63 24.54 -23.67
CA GLU A 318 -7.01 24.83 -24.08
C GLU A 318 -7.27 24.49 -25.56
N ARG A 319 -6.30 24.72 -26.45
CA ARG A 319 -6.40 24.31 -27.86
C ARG A 319 -6.38 22.79 -28.03
N VAL A 320 -5.49 22.08 -27.33
CA VAL A 320 -5.44 20.62 -27.34
C VAL A 320 -6.76 20.02 -26.85
N LYS A 321 -7.28 20.51 -25.72
CA LYS A 321 -8.53 20.01 -25.13
C LYS A 321 -9.77 20.16 -26.02
N LYS A 322 -9.72 20.99 -27.05
CA LYS A 322 -10.81 21.09 -28.05
C LYS A 322 -10.82 19.90 -29.02
N VAL A 323 -9.69 19.23 -29.23
CA VAL A 323 -9.53 18.20 -30.27
C VAL A 323 -9.10 16.82 -29.73
N ALA A 324 -8.51 16.77 -28.54
CA ALA A 324 -7.93 15.57 -27.94
C ALA A 324 -8.03 15.64 -26.40
N SER A 325 -7.78 14.52 -25.74
CA SER A 325 -7.38 14.50 -24.33
C SER A 325 -5.98 15.09 -24.17
N LEU A 326 -5.74 15.80 -23.09
CA LEU A 326 -4.43 16.41 -22.78
C LEU A 326 -3.59 15.49 -21.89
N GLY A 327 -2.43 15.07 -22.39
CA GLY A 327 -1.39 14.42 -21.59
C GLY A 327 -0.26 15.38 -21.23
N VAL A 328 0.29 15.28 -20.02
CA VAL A 328 1.45 16.08 -19.59
C VAL A 328 2.57 15.18 -19.07
N TRP A 329 3.81 15.41 -19.50
CA TRP A 329 4.95 14.54 -19.18
C TRP A 329 6.27 15.31 -18.99
N ILE A 330 7.29 14.77 -18.30
CA ILE A 330 7.22 13.76 -17.24
C ILE A 330 7.25 14.47 -15.89
N LEU A 331 6.37 14.06 -14.98
CA LEU A 331 6.23 14.63 -13.65
C LEU A 331 6.87 13.72 -12.62
N SER A 332 7.42 14.33 -11.56
CA SER A 332 7.97 13.59 -10.42
C SER A 332 7.69 14.26 -9.07
N ARG A 333 7.12 15.48 -9.07
CA ARG A 333 6.89 16.27 -7.85
C ARG A 333 5.45 16.78 -7.78
N SER A 334 4.91 16.90 -6.57
CA SER A 334 3.53 17.34 -6.35
C SER A 334 3.24 18.76 -6.85
N GLU A 335 4.26 19.61 -6.98
CA GLU A 335 4.13 20.94 -7.59
C GLU A 335 3.83 20.85 -9.08
N GLN A 336 4.54 19.99 -9.81
CA GLN A 336 4.29 19.73 -11.23
C GLN A 336 2.90 19.12 -11.45
N LEU A 337 2.45 18.27 -10.51
CA LEU A 337 1.09 17.73 -10.52
C LEU A 337 0.04 18.84 -10.43
N ARG A 338 0.21 19.79 -9.50
CA ARG A 338 -0.70 20.94 -9.39
C ARG A 338 -0.71 21.80 -10.65
N GLU A 339 0.43 21.94 -11.31
CA GLU A 339 0.53 22.66 -12.58
C GLU A 339 -0.22 21.92 -13.71
N ALA A 340 -0.04 20.61 -13.84
CA ALA A 340 -0.79 19.80 -14.79
C ALA A 340 -2.31 19.82 -14.51
N GLU A 341 -2.72 19.80 -13.23
CA GLU A 341 -4.12 19.99 -12.81
C GLU A 341 -4.66 21.36 -13.25
N ALA A 342 -3.88 22.42 -13.08
CA ALA A 342 -4.26 23.78 -13.49
C ALA A 342 -4.39 23.93 -15.02
N LEU A 343 -3.61 23.18 -15.79
CA LEU A 343 -3.73 23.06 -17.24
C LEU A 343 -4.92 22.21 -17.68
N GLY A 344 -5.55 21.50 -16.74
CA GLY A 344 -6.64 20.56 -17.02
C GLY A 344 -6.15 19.29 -17.71
N ALA A 345 -4.99 18.77 -17.34
CA ALA A 345 -4.51 17.48 -17.85
C ALA A 345 -5.54 16.37 -17.61
N ASP A 346 -5.76 15.52 -18.61
CA ASP A 346 -6.57 14.30 -18.52
C ASP A 346 -5.66 13.08 -18.23
N PHE A 347 -4.41 13.14 -18.69
CA PHE A 347 -3.36 12.16 -18.43
C PHE A 347 -2.11 12.85 -17.86
N ILE A 348 -1.40 12.17 -16.97
CA ILE A 348 -0.03 12.51 -16.62
C ILE A 348 0.88 11.31 -16.79
N GLU A 349 2.13 11.57 -17.11
CA GLU A 349 3.19 10.56 -17.09
C GLU A 349 4.18 10.85 -15.97
N THR A 350 4.52 9.84 -15.19
CA THR A 350 5.36 9.94 -14.00
C THR A 350 6.32 8.77 -13.92
N ASN A 351 7.52 9.02 -13.40
CA ASN A 351 8.55 7.99 -13.20
C ASN A 351 8.25 7.00 -12.06
N GLY A 352 7.12 7.17 -11.38
CA GLY A 352 6.75 6.40 -10.20
C GLY A 352 6.73 7.21 -8.91
N GLN A 353 7.30 8.42 -8.86
CA GLN A 353 7.25 9.25 -7.63
C GLN A 353 5.83 9.69 -7.27
N LEU A 354 5.05 10.10 -8.29
CA LEU A 354 3.64 10.42 -8.11
C LEU A 354 2.80 9.16 -8.28
N LYS A 355 2.03 8.80 -7.26
CA LYS A 355 1.10 7.68 -7.29
C LYS A 355 -0.32 8.13 -7.66
N PRO A 356 -1.11 7.30 -8.35
CA PRO A 356 -2.52 7.55 -8.58
C PRO A 356 -3.25 7.73 -7.25
N LEU A 357 -4.13 8.73 -7.16
CA LEU A 357 -4.98 8.96 -5.97
C LEU A 357 -6.29 8.15 -6.01
N ARG A 358 -6.33 7.13 -6.87
CA ARG A 358 -7.44 6.20 -6.86
C ARG A 358 -7.44 5.51 -5.50
N ALA A 359 -8.63 5.45 -4.89
CA ALA A 359 -8.89 4.32 -4.02
C ALA A 359 -8.47 3.11 -4.85
N PRO A 360 -7.56 2.24 -4.37
CA PRO A 360 -7.35 0.97 -5.05
C PRO A 360 -8.73 0.29 -5.12
N LEU A 361 -8.89 -0.77 -5.90
CA LEU A 361 -10.11 -1.58 -5.86
C LEU A 361 -10.47 -1.98 -4.40
N SER A 362 -11.16 -1.14 -3.62
CA SER A 362 -10.94 -1.03 -2.15
C SER A 362 -9.45 -0.79 -1.81
N PRO A 363 -9.00 -0.22 -0.67
CA PRO A 363 -7.66 -0.57 -0.23
C PRO A 363 -7.62 -2.10 -0.16
N MET A 364 -6.94 -2.75 -1.10
CA MET A 364 -6.77 -4.19 -1.10
C MET A 364 -5.81 -4.45 0.07
N LEU A 365 -6.37 -4.59 1.26
CA LEU A 365 -5.64 -5.08 2.41
C LEU A 365 -5.13 -6.49 2.08
N ALA A 366 -4.13 -6.91 2.82
CA ALA A 366 -3.59 -8.25 2.71
C ALA A 366 -3.81 -9.00 4.01
N ASP A 367 -4.36 -10.21 3.92
CA ASP A 367 -4.44 -11.13 5.06
C ASP A 367 -3.27 -12.10 5.00
N MET A 368 -2.24 -11.85 5.81
CA MET A 368 -0.99 -12.60 5.76
C MET A 368 -0.98 -13.82 6.68
N HIS A 369 -2.10 -14.14 7.35
CA HIS A 369 -2.19 -15.29 8.25
C HIS A 369 -3.56 -15.98 8.14
N THR A 370 -3.62 -17.10 7.40
CA THR A 370 -4.83 -17.92 7.26
C THR A 370 -4.51 -19.41 7.16
N HIS A 371 -5.46 -20.24 7.59
CA HIS A 371 -5.33 -21.71 7.64
C HIS A 371 -6.37 -22.40 6.76
N SER A 372 -5.92 -23.35 5.97
CA SER A 372 -6.70 -24.16 5.06
C SER A 372 -6.85 -25.60 5.55
N GLU A 373 -7.53 -26.43 4.76
CA GLU A 373 -7.65 -27.89 4.95
C GLU A 373 -6.31 -28.64 5.04
N SER A 374 -5.18 -27.96 4.82
CA SER A 374 -3.83 -28.50 5.05
C SER A 374 -3.35 -28.33 6.50
N SER A 375 -3.99 -27.47 7.32
CA SER A 375 -3.77 -27.41 8.76
C SER A 375 -4.59 -28.46 9.50
N HIS A 376 -4.09 -28.97 10.63
CA HIS A 376 -4.72 -30.07 11.39
C HIS A 376 -6.06 -29.68 12.06
N ASP A 377 -6.32 -28.39 12.21
CA ASP A 377 -7.47 -27.80 12.89
C ASP A 377 -8.35 -26.92 11.98
N SER A 378 -8.12 -26.97 10.67
CA SER A 378 -8.97 -26.33 9.66
C SER A 378 -9.49 -27.36 8.66
N VAL A 379 -10.69 -27.10 8.14
CA VAL A 379 -11.32 -27.87 7.06
C VAL A 379 -11.63 -26.99 5.86
N GLU A 380 -11.10 -25.76 5.85
CA GLU A 380 -11.46 -24.73 4.89
C GLU A 380 -10.68 -24.84 3.59
N ARG A 381 -11.37 -24.79 2.47
CA ARG A 381 -10.73 -24.86 1.15
C ARG A 381 -10.11 -23.52 0.80
N ILE A 382 -8.89 -23.53 0.27
CA ILE A 382 -8.19 -22.32 -0.20
C ILE A 382 -9.05 -21.55 -1.23
N GLU A 383 -9.78 -22.26 -2.11
CA GLU A 383 -10.68 -21.61 -3.07
C GLU A 383 -11.83 -20.85 -2.40
N ARG A 384 -12.46 -21.43 -1.37
CA ARG A 384 -13.56 -20.78 -0.64
C ARG A 384 -13.04 -19.61 0.20
N MET A 385 -11.88 -19.78 0.81
CA MET A 385 -11.15 -18.69 1.49
C MET A 385 -10.93 -17.51 0.52
N ARG A 386 -10.40 -17.78 -0.68
CA ARG A 386 -10.18 -16.78 -1.74
C ARG A 386 -11.46 -16.07 -2.15
N GLU A 387 -12.53 -16.82 -2.40
CA GLU A 387 -13.85 -16.26 -2.75
C GLU A 387 -14.35 -15.30 -1.67
N ARG A 388 -14.26 -15.71 -0.41
CA ARG A 388 -14.77 -14.90 0.71
C ARG A 388 -13.92 -13.66 0.99
N GLN A 389 -12.60 -13.76 0.86
CA GLN A 389 -11.71 -12.62 0.97
C GLN A 389 -11.97 -11.58 -0.14
N ARG A 390 -12.22 -12.05 -1.37
CA ARG A 390 -12.66 -11.19 -2.47
C ARG A 390 -13.96 -10.46 -2.13
N GLU A 391 -14.97 -11.15 -1.60
CA GLU A 391 -16.24 -10.52 -1.19
C GLU A 391 -16.04 -9.45 -0.12
N LYS A 392 -15.05 -9.62 0.75
CA LYS A 392 -14.68 -8.65 1.81
C LYS A 392 -13.78 -7.51 1.31
N GLY A 393 -13.45 -7.47 0.01
CA GLY A 393 -12.58 -6.45 -0.57
C GLY A 393 -11.10 -6.62 -0.22
N ILE A 394 -10.68 -7.83 0.16
CA ILE A 394 -9.30 -8.20 0.44
C ILE A 394 -8.70 -8.77 -0.85
N GLY A 395 -7.67 -8.10 -1.36
CA GLY A 395 -7.12 -8.38 -2.68
C GLY A 395 -5.91 -9.30 -2.69
N LEU A 396 -5.39 -9.62 -1.51
CA LEU A 396 -4.15 -10.34 -1.29
C LEU A 396 -4.31 -11.22 -0.04
N PHE A 397 -3.94 -12.50 -0.10
CA PHE A 397 -3.82 -13.27 1.13
C PHE A 397 -2.80 -14.40 1.03
N ALA A 398 -2.22 -14.76 2.17
CA ALA A 398 -1.30 -15.87 2.29
C ALA A 398 -1.99 -17.05 2.96
N VAL A 399 -1.79 -18.24 2.38
CA VAL A 399 -2.08 -19.49 3.07
C VAL A 399 -0.83 -19.83 3.88
N THR A 400 -0.97 -19.86 5.20
CA THR A 400 0.13 -20.05 6.17
C THR A 400 -0.24 -21.19 7.10
N ASP A 401 -0.49 -22.36 6.50
CA ASP A 401 -0.89 -23.54 7.24
C ASP A 401 0.15 -23.94 8.29
N HIS A 402 -0.33 -24.55 9.37
CA HIS A 402 0.49 -24.94 10.52
C HIS A 402 1.54 -25.98 10.15
N PHE A 403 2.78 -25.67 10.51
CA PHE A 403 3.89 -26.59 10.59
C PHE A 403 4.39 -26.62 12.05
N ASP A 404 3.66 -27.33 12.90
CA ASP A 404 4.05 -27.53 14.30
C ASP A 404 5.13 -28.62 14.37
N THR A 405 6.36 -28.21 14.69
CA THR A 405 7.49 -29.16 14.67
C THR A 405 7.31 -30.27 15.71
N ASP A 406 6.80 -30.01 16.91
CA ASP A 406 6.63 -31.04 17.93
C ASP A 406 5.71 -32.21 17.50
N SER A 407 4.88 -32.01 16.46
CA SER A 407 3.95 -33.02 15.96
C SER A 407 4.49 -33.87 14.80
N PHE A 408 5.71 -33.61 14.31
CA PHE A 408 6.25 -34.29 13.12
C PHE A 408 6.42 -35.81 13.29
N THR A 409 6.54 -36.29 14.53
CA THR A 409 6.65 -37.73 14.85
C THR A 409 5.31 -38.44 14.82
N ASP A 410 4.22 -37.70 15.00
CA ASP A 410 2.88 -38.25 15.18
C ASP A 410 2.12 -38.34 13.85
N TYR A 411 2.39 -37.43 12.90
CA TYR A 411 1.80 -37.43 11.57
C TYR A 411 2.66 -36.68 10.54
N ASP A 412 2.31 -36.82 9.25
CA ASP A 412 2.99 -36.15 8.16
C ASP A 412 2.65 -34.66 8.11
N VAL A 413 3.63 -33.83 8.48
CA VAL A 413 3.56 -32.37 8.47
C VAL A 413 4.10 -31.74 7.18
N PHE A 414 4.79 -32.49 6.31
CA PHE A 414 5.43 -31.92 5.11
C PHE A 414 4.48 -31.89 3.90
N THR A 415 3.82 -33.02 3.61
CA THR A 415 2.95 -33.14 2.43
C THR A 415 1.81 -32.11 2.42
N PRO A 416 1.14 -31.79 3.56
CA PRO A 416 0.09 -30.78 3.58
C PRO A 416 0.58 -29.38 3.16
N ILE A 417 1.78 -28.98 3.60
CA ILE A 417 2.38 -27.68 3.25
C ILE A 417 2.75 -27.61 1.77
N GLU A 418 3.37 -28.66 1.21
CA GLU A 418 3.62 -28.73 -0.23
C GLU A 418 2.33 -28.61 -1.04
N LYS A 419 1.26 -29.29 -0.61
CA LYS A 419 -0.06 -29.25 -1.25
C LYS A 419 -0.65 -27.85 -1.20
N ALA A 420 -0.59 -27.18 -0.05
CA ALA A 420 -1.08 -25.81 0.12
C ALA A 420 -0.33 -24.85 -0.80
N CYS A 421 1.01 -24.90 -0.79
CA CYS A 421 1.85 -24.05 -1.63
C CYS A 421 1.61 -24.27 -3.14
N LYS A 422 1.50 -25.53 -3.59
CA LYS A 422 1.15 -25.85 -4.99
C LYS A 422 -0.23 -25.31 -5.37
N THR A 423 -1.19 -25.39 -4.45
CA THR A 423 -2.56 -24.89 -4.66
C THR A 423 -2.59 -23.37 -4.75
N ALA A 424 -1.93 -22.66 -3.82
CA ALA A 424 -1.77 -21.21 -3.85
C ALA A 424 -1.17 -20.73 -5.19
N ARG A 425 -0.06 -21.34 -5.61
CA ARG A 425 0.60 -21.01 -6.90
C ARG A 425 -0.30 -21.24 -8.11
N ARG A 426 -1.04 -22.37 -8.14
CA ARG A 426 -2.00 -22.65 -9.21
C ARG A 426 -3.10 -21.59 -9.26
N LEU A 427 -3.70 -21.28 -8.11
CA LEU A 427 -4.79 -20.30 -8.03
C LEU A 427 -4.36 -18.89 -8.42
N THR A 428 -3.09 -18.54 -8.16
CA THR A 428 -2.47 -17.30 -8.61
C THR A 428 -2.23 -17.29 -10.13
N ALA A 429 -1.90 -18.42 -10.75
CA ALA A 429 -1.69 -18.52 -12.20
C ALA A 429 -3.00 -18.48 -13.03
N ASP A 430 -4.10 -18.98 -12.49
CA ASP A 430 -5.42 -19.11 -13.14
C ASP A 430 -6.19 -17.76 -13.31
N GLY A 431 -5.52 -16.61 -13.15
CA GLY A 431 -6.08 -15.33 -12.69
C GLY A 431 -7.36 -14.73 -13.29
N ASP A 432 -8.20 -14.21 -12.36
CA ASP A 432 -9.29 -13.21 -12.49
C ASP A 432 -9.58 -12.52 -11.08
N ILE A 433 -8.54 -12.18 -10.27
CA ILE A 433 -8.53 -11.58 -8.87
C ILE A 433 -8.64 -12.62 -7.71
N PRO A 434 -8.33 -12.39 -6.40
CA PRO A 434 -7.12 -11.96 -5.64
C PRO A 434 -5.84 -12.83 -5.81
N GLU A 435 -4.66 -12.32 -5.43
CA GLU A 435 -3.39 -13.09 -5.41
C GLU A 435 -3.28 -13.95 -4.13
N VAL A 436 -3.00 -15.24 -4.29
CA VAL A 436 -2.85 -16.21 -3.20
C VAL A 436 -1.36 -16.53 -3.02
N PHE A 437 -0.81 -16.13 -1.89
CA PHE A 437 0.59 -16.31 -1.55
C PHE A 437 0.82 -17.67 -0.87
N ALA A 438 1.89 -18.34 -1.26
CA ALA A 438 2.30 -19.62 -0.69
C ALA A 438 3.15 -19.36 0.55
N GLY A 439 2.58 -19.48 1.74
CA GLY A 439 3.30 -19.32 3.00
C GLY A 439 3.29 -20.57 3.87
N VAL A 440 3.82 -20.42 5.07
CA VAL A 440 3.78 -21.42 6.15
C VAL A 440 3.88 -20.70 7.48
N GLU A 441 3.16 -21.20 8.49
CA GLU A 441 3.42 -20.84 9.88
C GLU A 441 4.20 -21.97 10.55
N ILE A 442 5.42 -21.66 11.01
CA ILE A 442 6.32 -22.62 11.63
C ILE A 442 6.33 -22.37 13.14
N SER A 443 6.01 -23.42 13.90
CA SER A 443 6.01 -23.40 15.36
C SER A 443 7.19 -24.22 15.91
N GLU A 444 7.91 -23.64 16.87
CA GLU A 444 9.01 -24.27 17.63
C GLU A 444 10.15 -24.92 16.80
N GLY A 445 10.51 -24.37 15.65
CA GLY A 445 11.60 -24.89 14.81
C GLY A 445 12.91 -25.20 15.57
N PHE A 446 13.22 -24.34 16.55
CA PHE A 446 14.35 -24.42 17.46
C PHE A 446 14.36 -25.68 18.36
N TRP A 447 13.24 -26.40 18.50
CA TRP A 447 13.20 -27.70 19.18
C TRP A 447 13.75 -28.83 18.30
N HIS A 448 13.61 -28.70 16.97
CA HIS A 448 14.00 -29.72 16.00
C HIS A 448 14.68 -29.09 14.77
N PRO A 449 15.95 -28.62 14.90
CA PRO A 449 16.64 -27.89 13.83
C PRO A 449 16.70 -28.64 12.49
N ASP A 450 16.89 -29.96 12.50
CA ASP A 450 16.93 -30.78 11.29
C ASP A 450 15.58 -30.79 10.53
N VAL A 451 14.47 -30.72 11.28
CA VAL A 451 13.11 -30.67 10.73
C VAL A 451 12.81 -29.27 10.22
N TYR A 452 13.24 -28.25 10.97
CA TYR A 452 13.18 -26.84 10.57
C TYR A 452 13.90 -26.59 9.24
N GLU A 453 15.16 -27.02 9.07
CA GLU A 453 15.87 -26.86 7.80
C GLU A 453 15.16 -27.53 6.63
N LYS A 454 14.54 -28.69 6.87
CA LYS A 454 13.81 -29.41 5.83
C LYS A 454 12.55 -28.67 5.38
N VAL A 455 11.78 -28.06 6.30
CA VAL A 455 10.61 -27.25 5.91
C VAL A 455 11.04 -25.97 5.21
N MET A 456 12.12 -25.33 5.64
CA MET A 456 12.66 -24.14 4.98
C MET A 456 13.01 -24.37 3.51
N GLY A 457 13.47 -25.58 3.15
CA GLY A 457 13.77 -25.99 1.78
C GLY A 457 12.60 -26.64 1.01
N LEU A 458 11.41 -26.73 1.60
CA LEU A 458 10.30 -27.51 1.05
C LEU A 458 9.60 -26.81 -0.13
N CYS A 459 9.47 -25.49 -0.06
CA CYS A 459 8.82 -24.65 -1.08
C CYS A 459 9.52 -23.30 -1.19
N ASP A 460 9.42 -22.63 -2.34
CA ASP A 460 9.77 -21.20 -2.41
C ASP A 460 8.61 -20.40 -1.80
N TYR A 461 8.75 -20.07 -0.52
CA TYR A 461 7.73 -19.35 0.23
C TYR A 461 7.65 -17.88 -0.18
N ASP A 462 6.42 -17.37 -0.19
CA ASP A 462 6.14 -15.95 -0.26
C ASP A 462 6.29 -15.28 1.10
N VAL A 463 5.88 -15.97 2.17
CA VAL A 463 5.97 -15.50 3.56
C VAL A 463 6.18 -16.69 4.51
N ILE A 464 7.03 -16.51 5.50
CA ILE A 464 7.20 -17.45 6.61
C ILE A 464 6.84 -16.75 7.92
N ILE A 465 5.89 -17.32 8.65
CA ILE A 465 5.49 -16.85 9.97
C ILE A 465 6.20 -17.70 11.02
N GLY A 466 6.85 -17.06 11.98
CA GLY A 466 7.41 -17.72 13.16
C GLY A 466 6.46 -17.56 14.35
N SER A 467 6.11 -18.66 14.99
CA SER A 467 5.20 -18.68 16.13
C SER A 467 5.66 -19.63 17.25
N VAL A 468 5.07 -19.43 18.43
CA VAL A 468 5.23 -20.31 19.60
C VAL A 468 3.84 -20.67 20.07
N HIS A 469 3.48 -21.95 19.96
CA HIS A 469 2.24 -22.61 20.37
C HIS A 469 2.46 -23.51 21.59
N CYS A 470 3.63 -24.13 21.70
CA CYS A 470 4.05 -24.99 22.79
C CYS A 470 5.20 -24.35 23.56
N VAL A 471 5.16 -24.43 24.89
CA VAL A 471 6.18 -23.82 25.76
C VAL A 471 6.84 -24.90 26.59
N LYS A 472 8.19 -24.92 26.64
CA LYS A 472 8.93 -25.87 27.47
C LYS A 472 8.93 -25.44 28.94
N TYR A 473 7.80 -25.65 29.61
CA TYR A 473 7.64 -25.31 31.03
C TYR A 473 7.15 -26.49 31.86
N LYS A 474 8.05 -27.04 32.70
CA LYS A 474 7.77 -28.18 33.60
C LYS A 474 7.07 -29.33 32.83
N GLU A 475 5.94 -29.80 33.32
CA GLU A 475 5.12 -30.86 32.71
C GLU A 475 4.10 -30.33 31.69
N LEU A 476 4.08 -29.02 31.40
CA LEU A 476 3.13 -28.37 30.48
C LEU A 476 3.70 -28.30 29.06
N THR A 477 4.07 -29.44 28.49
CA THR A 477 4.74 -29.53 27.19
C THR A 477 3.78 -29.62 25.99
N LYS A 478 2.52 -29.23 26.16
CA LYS A 478 1.50 -29.25 25.10
C LYS A 478 1.13 -27.84 24.69
N ALA A 479 0.53 -27.68 23.51
CA ALA A 479 0.01 -26.40 23.05
C ALA A 479 -0.85 -25.72 24.11
N TYR A 480 -0.69 -24.41 24.32
CA TYR A 480 -1.46 -23.68 25.36
C TYR A 480 -2.97 -23.78 25.15
N SER A 481 -3.44 -24.04 23.93
CA SER A 481 -4.85 -24.26 23.61
C SER A 481 -5.45 -25.49 24.30
N LYS A 482 -4.59 -26.42 24.70
CA LYS A 482 -4.94 -27.68 25.38
C LYS A 482 -4.66 -27.63 26.89
N ILE A 483 -4.21 -26.50 27.43
CA ILE A 483 -3.94 -26.32 28.87
C ILE A 483 -5.17 -25.73 29.56
N ASP A 484 -5.51 -26.28 30.73
CA ASP A 484 -6.54 -25.72 31.60
C ASP A 484 -5.90 -24.74 32.60
N PHE A 485 -6.17 -23.44 32.41
CA PHE A 485 -5.67 -22.38 33.28
C PHE A 485 -6.67 -21.98 34.39
N SER A 486 -7.87 -22.57 34.44
CA SER A 486 -8.96 -22.14 35.33
C SER A 486 -8.58 -22.15 36.81
N HIS A 487 -7.85 -23.18 37.24
CA HIS A 487 -7.43 -23.39 38.63
C HIS A 487 -5.92 -23.27 38.84
N MET A 488 -5.17 -22.87 37.82
CA MET A 488 -3.73 -22.74 37.90
C MET A 488 -3.33 -21.54 38.79
N PRO A 489 -2.39 -21.70 39.74
CA PRO A 489 -1.91 -20.59 40.55
C PRO A 489 -1.37 -19.45 39.67
N GLU A 490 -1.67 -18.21 40.02
CA GLU A 490 -1.25 -17.02 39.26
C GLU A 490 0.27 -16.98 39.04
N GLN A 491 1.05 -17.28 40.09
CA GLN A 491 2.51 -17.36 39.99
C GLN A 491 2.98 -18.37 38.94
N THR A 492 2.32 -19.54 38.85
CA THR A 492 2.64 -20.56 37.83
C THR A 492 2.30 -20.05 36.43
N ILE A 493 1.22 -19.30 36.27
CA ILE A 493 0.85 -18.69 34.99
C ILE A 493 1.89 -17.63 34.58
N LEU A 494 2.35 -16.81 35.53
CA LEU A 494 3.38 -15.80 35.28
C LEU A 494 4.71 -16.45 34.87
N GLU A 495 5.13 -17.51 35.55
CA GLU A 495 6.31 -18.29 35.19
C GLU A 495 6.17 -18.96 33.80
N TYR A 496 4.97 -19.44 33.45
CA TYR A 496 4.71 -20.01 32.14
C TYR A 496 4.80 -18.96 31.02
N ILE A 497 4.22 -17.76 31.22
CA ILE A 497 4.32 -16.65 30.27
C ILE A 497 5.78 -16.17 30.15
N ASP A 498 6.54 -16.17 31.25
CA ASP A 498 7.96 -15.83 31.22
C ASP A 498 8.77 -16.77 30.32
N ALA A 499 8.49 -18.08 30.42
CA ALA A 499 9.08 -19.11 29.59
C ALA A 499 8.64 -19.01 28.11
N TYR A 500 7.39 -18.62 27.85
CA TYR A 500 6.90 -18.35 26.50
C TYR A 500 7.73 -17.26 25.79
N PHE A 501 8.06 -16.18 26.50
CA PHE A 501 8.93 -15.14 25.95
C PHE A 501 10.39 -15.59 25.80
N ASP A 502 10.88 -16.50 26.64
CA ASP A 502 12.22 -17.12 26.47
C ASP A 502 12.29 -17.99 25.20
N ASP A 503 11.25 -18.78 24.95
CA ASP A 503 11.12 -19.60 23.74
C ASP A 503 11.05 -18.69 22.49
N MET A 504 10.31 -17.58 22.55
CA MET A 504 10.26 -16.60 21.44
C MET A 504 11.61 -15.91 21.19
N MET A 505 12.37 -15.57 22.24
CA MET A 505 13.72 -15.04 22.09
C MET A 505 14.66 -16.08 21.46
N THR A 506 14.54 -17.35 21.86
CA THR A 506 15.31 -18.45 21.28
C THR A 506 14.99 -18.60 19.79
N MET A 507 13.71 -18.63 19.42
CA MET A 507 13.24 -18.66 18.03
C MET A 507 13.85 -17.48 17.22
N LEU A 508 13.85 -16.27 17.79
CA LEU A 508 14.46 -15.09 17.18
C LEU A 508 15.99 -15.16 17.06
N ASP A 509 16.67 -16.00 17.81
CA ASP A 509 18.12 -16.16 17.71
C ASP A 509 18.50 -17.25 16.70
N THR A 510 17.64 -18.25 16.50
CA THR A 510 17.98 -19.47 15.73
C THR A 510 17.29 -19.59 14.38
N GLU A 511 16.18 -18.89 14.15
CA GLU A 511 15.33 -19.10 12.98
C GLU A 511 15.30 -17.89 12.02
N ASP A 512 15.11 -18.19 10.75
CA ASP A 512 14.92 -17.26 9.64
C ASP A 512 13.45 -17.26 9.18
N PHE A 513 12.72 -16.20 9.53
CA PHE A 513 11.31 -16.01 9.18
C PHE A 513 11.01 -14.53 8.96
N ASP A 514 9.84 -14.24 8.40
CA ASP A 514 9.50 -12.93 7.87
C ASP A 514 8.58 -12.13 8.80
N VAL A 515 7.68 -12.83 9.52
CA VAL A 515 6.66 -12.25 10.39
C VAL A 515 6.67 -12.94 11.75
N LEU A 516 6.74 -12.16 12.84
CA LEU A 516 6.51 -12.66 14.20
C LEU A 516 5.02 -12.68 14.49
N ALA A 517 4.42 -13.87 14.62
CA ALA A 517 2.99 -14.02 14.88
C ALA A 517 2.60 -13.72 16.32
N HIS A 518 1.43 -13.11 16.47
CA HIS A 518 0.63 -12.96 17.69
C HIS A 518 1.44 -12.97 19.00
N LEU A 519 2.27 -11.95 19.18
CA LEU A 519 3.26 -11.80 20.27
C LEU A 519 2.76 -12.12 21.70
N THR A 520 1.46 -12.06 21.96
CA THR A 520 0.86 -12.33 23.27
C THR A 520 -0.21 -13.43 23.24
N CYS A 521 -0.08 -14.41 22.33
CA CYS A 521 -1.12 -15.42 22.06
C CYS A 521 -1.64 -16.21 23.29
N PRO A 522 -0.80 -16.60 24.29
CA PRO A 522 -1.31 -17.27 25.48
C PRO A 522 -2.42 -16.51 26.22
N LEU A 523 -2.43 -15.18 26.15
CA LEU A 523 -3.46 -14.35 26.79
C LEU A 523 -4.86 -14.54 26.20
N ARG A 524 -4.98 -14.97 24.93
CA ARG A 524 -6.26 -15.38 24.33
C ARG A 524 -6.96 -16.46 25.17
N TYR A 525 -6.18 -17.42 25.65
CA TYR A 525 -6.70 -18.51 26.47
C TYR A 525 -6.79 -18.08 27.94
N ILE A 526 -5.71 -17.57 28.51
CA ILE A 526 -5.61 -17.22 29.94
C ILE A 526 -6.64 -16.14 30.32
N ASN A 527 -6.69 -15.04 29.57
CA ASN A 527 -7.59 -13.91 29.85
C ASN A 527 -8.88 -14.00 29.06
N GLY A 528 -8.83 -14.44 27.79
CA GLY A 528 -10.01 -14.48 26.93
C GLY A 528 -10.96 -15.62 27.26
N ILE A 529 -10.45 -16.84 27.47
CA ILE A 529 -11.28 -18.02 27.76
C ILE A 529 -11.44 -18.25 29.26
N TYR A 530 -10.33 -18.32 30.00
CA TYR A 530 -10.34 -18.64 31.44
C TYR A 530 -10.51 -17.42 32.36
N LYS A 531 -10.60 -16.21 31.80
CA LYS A 531 -10.90 -14.96 32.52
C LYS A 531 -9.99 -14.68 33.72
N ARG A 532 -8.70 -15.04 33.64
CA ARG A 532 -7.72 -14.93 34.74
C ARG A 532 -7.19 -13.51 35.01
N SER A 533 -7.41 -12.54 34.11
CA SER A 533 -7.02 -11.13 34.24
C SER A 533 -5.52 -10.89 34.53
N ILE A 534 -4.65 -11.65 33.87
CA ILE A 534 -3.19 -11.55 34.00
C ILE A 534 -2.66 -10.38 33.17
N GLY A 535 -1.92 -9.46 33.80
CA GLY A 535 -1.25 -8.34 33.14
C GLY A 535 0.13 -8.72 32.57
N ILE A 536 0.67 -7.86 31.70
CA ILE A 536 1.95 -8.08 31.01
C ILE A 536 3.11 -7.24 31.55
N GLU A 537 2.87 -6.43 32.58
CA GLU A 537 3.78 -5.37 33.05
C GLU A 537 5.15 -5.95 33.46
N HIS A 538 5.15 -7.14 34.06
CA HIS A 538 6.34 -7.87 34.48
C HIS A 538 7.22 -8.31 33.30
N PHE A 539 6.64 -8.51 32.12
CA PHE A 539 7.31 -9.04 30.95
C PHE A 539 7.76 -7.95 29.97
N LEU A 540 7.42 -6.68 30.21
CA LEU A 540 7.80 -5.56 29.35
C LEU A 540 9.31 -5.52 29.01
N PRO A 541 10.26 -5.83 29.91
CA PRO A 541 11.68 -5.87 29.54
C PRO A 541 12.01 -6.93 28.46
N LYS A 542 11.41 -8.12 28.53
CA LYS A 542 11.58 -9.18 27.53
C LYS A 542 10.87 -8.82 26.24
N ILE A 543 9.65 -8.30 26.33
CA ILE A 543 8.88 -7.81 25.17
C ILE A 543 9.67 -6.72 24.44
N ASP A 544 10.25 -5.76 25.16
CA ASP A 544 11.10 -4.71 24.57
C ASP A 544 12.32 -5.29 23.85
N ALA A 545 12.94 -6.34 24.40
CA ALA A 545 14.06 -7.02 23.76
C ALA A 545 13.60 -7.68 22.45
N ILE A 546 12.49 -8.40 22.47
CA ILE A 546 11.87 -9.03 21.29
C ILE A 546 11.53 -7.99 20.22
N LEU A 547 10.84 -6.90 20.60
CA LEU A 547 10.47 -5.80 19.69
C LEU A 547 11.72 -5.16 19.07
N LYS A 548 12.78 -4.91 19.85
CA LYS A 548 14.06 -4.40 19.31
C LYS A 548 14.69 -5.37 18.33
N THR A 549 14.67 -6.67 18.64
CA THR A 549 15.26 -7.69 17.77
C THR A 549 14.55 -7.76 16.43
N ILE A 550 13.20 -7.77 16.40
CA ILE A 550 12.47 -7.79 15.12
C ILE A 550 12.69 -6.50 14.31
N ILE A 551 12.76 -5.34 14.95
CA ILE A 551 13.08 -4.05 14.28
C ILE A 551 14.46 -4.15 13.62
N ASN A 552 15.47 -4.61 14.37
CA ASN A 552 16.85 -4.69 13.89
C ASN A 552 17.03 -5.73 12.77
N ARG A 553 16.28 -6.84 12.83
CA ARG A 553 16.33 -7.91 11.83
C ARG A 553 15.46 -7.63 10.61
N GLY A 554 14.57 -6.64 10.65
CA GLY A 554 13.59 -6.38 9.60
C GLY A 554 12.49 -7.45 9.52
N ILE A 555 12.14 -8.04 10.67
CA ILE A 555 11.02 -8.97 10.81
C ILE A 555 9.76 -8.16 11.11
N ALA A 556 8.67 -8.46 10.39
CA ALA A 556 7.41 -7.77 10.60
C ALA A 556 6.75 -8.21 11.92
N LEU A 557 6.10 -7.27 12.59
CA LEU A 557 5.20 -7.60 13.70
C LEU A 557 3.79 -7.83 13.17
N GLU A 558 3.21 -8.99 13.48
CA GLU A 558 1.82 -9.25 13.14
C GLU A 558 0.85 -8.41 14.00
N VAL A 559 -0.18 -7.87 13.36
CA VAL A 559 -1.39 -7.39 14.01
C VAL A 559 -2.46 -8.47 13.87
N ASN A 560 -2.51 -9.38 14.85
CA ASN A 560 -3.40 -10.53 14.81
C ASN A 560 -4.79 -10.17 15.36
N THR A 561 -5.84 -10.41 14.59
CA THR A 561 -7.20 -10.00 14.94
C THR A 561 -8.10 -11.10 15.52
N SER A 562 -7.60 -12.33 15.64
CA SER A 562 -8.40 -13.49 16.08
C SER A 562 -8.93 -13.39 17.50
N SER A 563 -8.25 -12.63 18.37
CA SER A 563 -8.60 -12.49 19.78
C SER A 563 -9.60 -11.36 20.08
N PHE A 564 -9.96 -10.54 19.08
CA PHE A 564 -10.71 -9.31 19.30
C PHE A 564 -12.09 -9.55 19.94
N ASP A 565 -12.80 -10.63 19.58
CA ASP A 565 -14.08 -10.96 20.23
C ASP A 565 -13.93 -11.35 21.70
N LEU A 566 -12.80 -11.95 22.06
CA LEU A 566 -12.55 -12.53 23.38
C LEU A 566 -11.94 -11.51 24.36
N LEU A 567 -11.06 -10.66 23.83
CA LEU A 567 -10.27 -9.70 24.59
C LEU A 567 -10.72 -8.24 24.39
N GLY A 568 -11.43 -7.95 23.31
CA GLY A 568 -11.69 -6.56 22.87
C GLY A 568 -10.46 -5.86 22.30
N ASP A 569 -9.39 -6.61 22.01
CA ASP A 569 -8.09 -6.10 21.56
C ASP A 569 -7.36 -7.16 20.71
N PHE A 570 -6.23 -6.80 20.12
CA PHE A 570 -5.40 -7.62 19.24
C PHE A 570 -4.32 -8.40 20.02
N MET A 571 -3.57 -9.25 19.30
CA MET A 571 -2.34 -9.86 19.81
C MET A 571 -1.18 -9.49 18.87
N PRO A 572 -0.25 -8.62 19.29
CA PRO A 572 -0.22 -7.92 20.58
C PRO A 572 -1.29 -6.82 20.70
N SER A 573 -1.53 -6.34 21.92
CA SER A 573 -2.50 -5.25 22.20
C SER A 573 -2.17 -3.95 21.49
N ALA A 574 -3.16 -3.07 21.33
CA ALA A 574 -2.96 -1.72 20.77
C ALA A 574 -1.84 -0.93 21.48
N ASP A 575 -1.72 -1.06 22.81
CA ASP A 575 -0.66 -0.41 23.59
C ASP A 575 0.74 -0.93 23.24
N LEU A 576 0.87 -2.24 22.99
CA LEU A 576 2.13 -2.83 22.54
C LEU A 576 2.45 -2.49 21.08
N LEU A 577 1.44 -2.38 20.21
CA LEU A 577 1.62 -1.87 18.85
C LEU A 577 2.12 -0.42 18.86
N LYS A 578 1.54 0.41 19.74
CA LYS A 578 2.01 1.78 19.95
C LYS A 578 3.45 1.79 20.46
N ARG A 579 3.79 0.91 21.40
CA ARG A 579 5.14 0.77 21.94
C ARG A 579 6.15 0.38 20.86
N TYR A 580 5.82 -0.60 20.01
CA TYR A 580 6.62 -0.98 18.86
C TYR A 580 6.85 0.21 17.92
N TYR A 581 5.80 0.99 17.62
CA TYR A 581 5.89 2.21 16.82
C TYR A 581 6.82 3.26 17.44
N ASP A 582 6.65 3.56 18.73
CA ASP A 582 7.46 4.53 19.47
C ASP A 582 8.95 4.13 19.49
N MET A 583 9.26 2.83 19.36
CA MET A 583 10.61 2.29 19.28
C MET A 583 11.21 2.34 17.86
N GLY A 584 10.48 2.90 16.89
CA GLY A 584 10.89 3.00 15.48
C GLY A 584 10.44 1.82 14.61
N GLY A 585 9.61 0.93 15.16
CA GLY A 585 8.98 -0.14 14.39
C GLY A 585 7.98 0.41 13.38
N TYR A 586 8.09 -0.04 12.13
CA TYR A 586 7.22 0.39 11.04
C TYR A 586 6.64 -0.77 10.24
N LEU A 587 7.23 -1.96 10.37
CA LEU A 587 6.95 -3.11 9.52
C LEU A 587 5.89 -3.99 10.19
N ILE A 588 4.63 -3.81 9.78
CA ILE A 588 3.48 -4.56 10.31
C ILE A 588 2.72 -5.29 9.22
N THR A 589 2.23 -6.50 9.52
CA THR A 589 1.29 -7.25 8.68
C THR A 589 -0.07 -7.36 9.38
N LEU A 590 -1.15 -7.53 8.62
CA LEU A 590 -2.43 -7.94 9.19
C LEU A 590 -2.58 -9.46 9.06
N GLY A 591 -3.07 -10.11 10.11
CA GLY A 591 -3.35 -11.54 10.12
C GLY A 591 -4.67 -11.82 10.81
N SER A 592 -5.57 -12.54 10.14
CA SER A 592 -6.85 -12.92 10.76
C SER A 592 -6.77 -14.22 11.57
N ASP A 593 -5.77 -15.06 11.32
CA ASP A 593 -5.61 -16.39 11.92
C ASP A 593 -6.91 -17.21 11.71
N ALA A 594 -7.44 -17.09 10.48
CA ALA A 594 -8.72 -17.64 10.09
C ALA A 594 -8.61 -19.12 9.71
N HIS A 595 -9.43 -19.94 10.36
CA HIS A 595 -9.58 -21.38 10.08
C HIS A 595 -10.87 -21.68 9.28
N THR A 596 -11.63 -20.63 8.97
CA THR A 596 -12.85 -20.68 8.16
C THR A 596 -12.91 -19.43 7.28
N ALA A 597 -13.52 -19.53 6.10
CA ALA A 597 -13.62 -18.41 5.18
C ALA A 597 -14.40 -17.24 5.82
N GLU A 598 -15.38 -17.53 6.67
CA GLU A 598 -16.13 -16.54 7.43
C GLU A 598 -15.26 -15.67 8.33
N GLN A 599 -14.18 -16.23 8.90
CA GLN A 599 -13.25 -15.55 9.79
C GLN A 599 -12.15 -14.78 9.06
N ALA A 600 -11.94 -15.04 7.77
CA ALA A 600 -10.91 -14.35 6.98
C ALA A 600 -11.05 -12.83 7.04
N ALA A 601 -9.95 -12.09 7.24
CA ALA A 601 -9.91 -10.64 7.39
C ALA A 601 -10.89 -10.05 8.43
N ARG A 602 -11.34 -10.84 9.40
CA ARG A 602 -12.27 -10.37 10.43
C ARG A 602 -11.58 -9.30 11.30
N HIS A 603 -12.31 -8.23 11.61
CA HIS A 603 -11.85 -7.09 12.41
C HIS A 603 -10.67 -6.30 11.81
N PHE A 604 -10.37 -6.48 10.52
CA PHE A 604 -9.34 -5.68 9.84
C PHE A 604 -9.69 -4.19 9.80
N ASP A 605 -10.98 -3.83 9.74
CA ASP A 605 -11.45 -2.46 9.87
C ASP A 605 -11.02 -1.82 11.19
N LYS A 606 -11.07 -2.59 12.29
CA LYS A 606 -10.62 -2.18 13.62
C LYS A 606 -9.11 -2.09 13.72
N ALA A 607 -8.41 -3.09 13.20
CA ALA A 607 -6.94 -3.07 13.16
C ALA A 607 -6.43 -1.83 12.41
N VAL A 608 -6.98 -1.57 11.22
CA VAL A 608 -6.62 -0.39 10.39
C VAL A 608 -6.94 0.92 11.11
N GLU A 609 -8.08 1.04 11.79
CA GLU A 609 -8.44 2.23 12.60
C GLU A 609 -7.37 2.49 13.66
N VAL A 610 -7.00 1.46 14.44
CA VAL A 610 -6.02 1.58 15.54
C VAL A 610 -4.61 1.88 15.04
N VAL A 611 -4.11 1.18 14.02
CA VAL A 611 -2.74 1.43 13.54
C VAL A 611 -2.62 2.81 12.85
N CYS A 612 -3.68 3.28 12.17
CA CYS A 612 -3.75 4.65 11.68
C CYS A 612 -3.73 5.69 12.81
N GLU A 613 -4.41 5.40 13.93
CA GLU A 613 -4.41 6.29 15.11
C GLU A 613 -3.05 6.36 15.80
N ILE A 614 -2.33 5.23 15.85
CA ILE A 614 -0.96 5.15 16.37
C ILE A 614 0.00 5.96 15.50
N GLY A 615 -0.18 5.93 14.17
CA GLY A 615 0.61 6.70 13.21
C GLY A 615 1.27 5.89 12.10
N PHE A 616 0.92 4.60 11.96
CA PHE A 616 1.36 3.81 10.81
C PHE A 616 0.72 4.35 9.52
N GLN A 617 1.52 4.41 8.46
CA GLN A 617 1.07 4.85 7.12
C GLN A 617 0.89 3.67 6.16
N HIS A 618 1.50 2.54 6.48
CA HIS A 618 1.50 1.35 5.65
C HIS A 618 1.27 0.11 6.51
N ILE A 619 0.59 -0.87 5.93
CA ILE A 619 0.74 -2.28 6.29
C ILE A 619 1.51 -2.98 5.18
N TYR A 620 2.02 -4.17 5.43
CA TYR A 620 2.84 -4.89 4.46
C TYR A 620 2.26 -6.26 4.15
N TYR A 621 2.40 -6.66 2.89
CA TYR A 621 2.25 -8.05 2.47
C TYR A 621 3.60 -8.57 2.00
N TYR A 622 3.72 -9.89 1.90
CA TYR A 622 4.97 -10.53 1.52
C TYR A 622 4.82 -11.30 0.21
N HIS A 623 5.83 -11.16 -0.65
CA HIS A 623 5.98 -11.95 -1.87
C HIS A 623 7.45 -12.32 -2.02
N ARG A 624 7.73 -13.61 -2.20
CA ARG A 624 9.10 -14.18 -2.18
C ARG A 624 9.95 -13.69 -1.01
N ARG A 625 9.41 -13.76 0.20
CA ARG A 625 10.05 -13.34 1.47
C ARG A 625 10.47 -11.87 1.48
N ARG A 626 9.73 -11.02 0.76
CA ARG A 626 9.99 -9.57 0.72
C ARG A 626 8.72 -8.78 1.03
N PRO A 627 8.83 -7.77 1.91
CA PRO A 627 7.71 -6.92 2.26
C PRO A 627 7.43 -5.90 1.15
N PHE A 628 6.14 -5.71 0.85
CA PHE A 628 5.62 -4.71 -0.05
C PHE A 628 4.58 -3.86 0.69
N PRO A 629 4.71 -2.52 0.67
CA PRO A 629 3.81 -1.65 1.39
C PRO A 629 2.44 -1.55 0.73
N LEU A 630 1.40 -1.46 1.55
CA LEU A 630 0.04 -1.11 1.22
C LEU A 630 -0.32 0.13 2.04
N GLU A 631 -0.65 1.22 1.36
CA GLU A 631 -1.07 2.45 2.02
C GLU A 631 -2.39 2.27 2.77
N ILE A 632 -2.41 2.71 4.02
CA ILE A 632 -3.62 2.77 4.84
C ILE A 632 -4.00 4.23 5.05
N GLU A 633 -5.01 4.71 4.31
CA GLU A 633 -5.53 6.07 4.50
C GLU A 633 -6.40 6.16 5.75
N ARG A 634 -6.22 7.24 6.53
CA ARG A 634 -7.26 7.70 7.45
C ARG A 634 -8.53 7.96 6.65
N ARG A 635 -9.55 7.11 6.82
CA ARG A 635 -10.91 7.46 6.40
C ARG A 635 -11.33 8.66 7.23
N ASN A 636 -11.19 9.86 6.67
CA ASN A 636 -11.83 11.05 7.20
C ASN A 636 -13.34 10.74 7.25
N LYS A 637 -13.87 10.48 8.45
CA LYS A 637 -15.31 10.39 8.71
C LYS A 637 -15.92 11.77 8.63
#